data_AF-A0AAN7ZD25-F1
#
_entry.id   AF-A0AAN7ZD25-F1
#
_cell.length_a   1.000
_cell.length_b   1.000
_cell.length_c   1.000
_cell.angle_alpha   90.00
_cell.angle_beta   90.00
_cell.angle_gamma   90.00
#
_symmetry.space_group_name_H-M   'P 1'
#
loop_
_entity.id
_entity.type
_entity.pdbx_description
1 polymer ?
#
loop_
_entity_poly.entity_id
_entity_poly.type
_entity_poly.pdbx_seq_one_letter_code
_entity_poly.pdbx_strand_id
1 'polypeptide(L)'
;MAAPLNTLRQRFGYLTEIVDLLDSSFNKDFDLRDPKSNDGTANKFLAGYTGIIDTLDHITKEKYKDGVDQDLDNDLNRLFKRTVEILPKAAKHVRKLHVKLVPVHKELLEATLRLRKRADCSGDMFTYALRMNTELEGIRPPPRAAWNEDATDFKPSEEFEGVFEDFGKLEKDPHNRQQRYEFYATRSARLLQSALHALRLPEYFMDPEEETFFANETRPTYVEYPYGSEEFLYGTGSRPGILSVKMKLGAPLTKDEQSKVDKATEKTTPKPVKTYTQKAKSLKTPVNKGKAKEAGQSKGPKKRPSKSKTQDQARKKPRTGWGYFMGIVNAAADVEDVLRDSKFMSAKDPDTGRPDSNRLVTPTVETRRNLLARYRDDYIYIIDEIYKRRFGTPDTASKLPQTAVERKTWLETADKEVTKARDNVKSLIETTTTNAKAKQLRLEAYRLKLARAMYTLGLLSGYPAASEAEIKAGLKARLDDWILYEEAWNASELVNLERAGVSQQLWDKISEDVKKRVDNIQQWLEMWDEVDSEESDQDRDGHDVDDADTFQSPFPDPAVDDAEDEGYEEEVEEEQEEEEEEDDVDAMDIDSDPDPDVIEVDNPPKKNNAAAQGMILTEEEIYNGEVNLDRVLNPQIRPNAEDYLLDVREENRRRNWFRGMAEAEYAGQSSPPWTSGRSFNIYAAGGPPGWENMPLDTAWERMQYMWVLTYWRFFQLRELDR
;
A
#
# COMPACT_ATOMS: atom_id res chain seq x y z
N MET A 1 48.55 -28.65 -34.07
CA MET A 1 48.07 -29.83 -33.35
C MET A 1 49.14 -30.21 -32.33
N ALA A 2 48.94 -29.87 -31.06
CA ALA A 2 49.88 -30.22 -29.99
C ALA A 2 49.68 -31.69 -29.58
N ALA A 3 50.76 -32.41 -29.32
CA ALA A 3 50.73 -33.79 -28.83
C ALA A 3 49.97 -33.89 -27.49
N PRO A 4 49.23 -34.98 -27.23
CA PRO A 4 48.53 -35.14 -25.95
C PRO A 4 49.53 -35.09 -24.79
N LEU A 5 49.30 -34.17 -23.84
CA LEU A 5 50.12 -34.02 -22.63
C LEU A 5 49.85 -35.22 -21.71
N ASN A 6 50.78 -36.18 -21.70
CA ASN A 6 50.57 -37.51 -21.14
C ASN A 6 50.71 -37.58 -19.61
N THR A 7 51.34 -36.61 -18.95
CA THR A 7 51.54 -36.62 -17.48
C THR A 7 50.87 -35.43 -16.78
N LEU A 8 50.48 -35.61 -15.51
CA LEU A 8 49.90 -34.55 -14.67
C LEU A 8 50.84 -33.33 -14.56
N ARG A 9 52.14 -33.55 -14.39
CA ARG A 9 53.13 -32.46 -14.33
C ARG A 9 53.29 -31.68 -15.64
N GLN A 10 53.21 -32.35 -16.79
CA GLN A 10 53.21 -31.65 -18.09
C GLN A 10 51.95 -30.80 -18.27
N ARG A 11 50.78 -31.28 -17.85
CA ARG A 11 49.54 -30.50 -17.86
C ARG A 11 49.60 -29.31 -16.91
N PHE A 12 50.17 -29.49 -15.72
CA PHE A 12 50.42 -28.39 -14.79
C PHE A 12 51.36 -27.31 -15.38
N GLY A 13 52.45 -27.73 -16.03
CA GLY A 13 53.36 -26.81 -16.72
C GLY A 13 52.65 -26.01 -17.81
N TYR A 14 51.82 -26.67 -18.62
CA TYR A 14 51.01 -26.01 -19.64
C TYR A 14 50.00 -25.01 -19.05
N LEU A 15 49.30 -25.37 -17.97
CA LEU A 15 48.40 -24.44 -17.28
C LEU A 15 49.15 -23.24 -16.69
N THR A 16 50.36 -23.46 -16.17
CA THR A 16 51.22 -22.39 -15.67
C THR A 16 51.59 -21.40 -16.78
N GLU A 17 51.99 -21.90 -17.96
CA GLU A 17 52.27 -21.06 -19.13
C GLU A 17 51.04 -20.25 -19.58
N ILE A 18 49.84 -20.84 -19.55
CA ILE A 18 48.60 -20.11 -19.87
C ILE A 18 48.34 -19.00 -18.84
N VAL A 19 48.48 -19.28 -17.55
CA VAL A 19 48.27 -18.28 -16.50
C VAL A 19 49.28 -17.14 -16.61
N ASP A 20 50.55 -17.44 -16.89
CA ASP A 20 51.59 -16.45 -17.14
C ASP A 20 51.26 -15.56 -18.36
N LEU A 21 50.78 -16.17 -19.45
CA LEU A 21 50.35 -15.46 -20.64
C LEU A 21 49.16 -14.53 -20.34
N LEU A 22 48.12 -15.05 -19.68
CA LEU A 22 46.93 -14.28 -19.30
C LEU A 22 47.30 -13.10 -18.39
N ASP A 23 48.07 -13.34 -17.33
CA ASP A 23 48.51 -12.30 -16.42
C ASP A 23 49.34 -11.23 -17.15
N SER A 24 50.27 -11.64 -18.02
CA SER A 24 51.05 -10.71 -18.85
C SER A 24 50.14 -9.89 -19.78
N SER A 25 49.16 -10.52 -20.44
CA SER A 25 48.22 -9.84 -21.33
C SER A 25 47.39 -8.80 -20.60
N PHE A 26 46.82 -9.12 -19.43
CA PHE A 26 46.04 -8.17 -18.63
C PHE A 26 46.91 -7.06 -18.00
N ASN A 27 48.17 -7.33 -17.66
CA ASN A 27 49.12 -6.32 -17.17
C ASN A 27 49.63 -5.37 -18.27
N LYS A 28 49.68 -5.84 -19.53
CA LYS A 28 50.07 -5.06 -20.71
C LYS A 28 48.87 -4.44 -21.44
N ASP A 29 47.70 -4.45 -20.80
CA ASP A 29 46.44 -3.96 -21.35
C ASP A 29 46.04 -4.58 -22.70
N PHE A 30 46.45 -5.81 -23.02
CA PHE A 30 46.28 -6.42 -24.34
C PHE A 30 46.90 -5.59 -25.49
N ASP A 31 48.09 -5.00 -25.29
CA ASP A 31 48.84 -4.19 -26.27
C ASP A 31 47.93 -3.61 -27.38
N LEU A 32 47.07 -2.68 -26.97
CA LEU A 32 45.95 -2.09 -27.75
C LEU A 32 46.39 -1.38 -29.04
N ARG A 33 47.67 -1.51 -29.40
CA ARG A 33 48.37 -0.90 -30.52
C ARG A 33 48.91 -1.90 -31.52
N ASP A 34 48.78 -3.23 -31.32
CA ASP A 34 49.22 -4.19 -32.33
C ASP A 34 48.30 -4.14 -33.56
N PRO A 35 48.73 -3.50 -34.67
CA PRO A 35 47.90 -3.26 -35.84
C PRO A 35 47.77 -4.50 -36.72
N LYS A 36 48.46 -5.61 -36.38
CA LYS A 36 48.59 -6.80 -37.24
C LYS A 36 47.59 -7.91 -36.90
N SER A 37 46.87 -7.79 -35.79
CA SER A 37 45.81 -8.72 -35.43
C SER A 37 44.48 -8.23 -35.98
N ASN A 38 43.90 -8.96 -36.93
CA ASN A 38 42.57 -8.67 -37.48
C ASN A 38 41.43 -8.77 -36.44
N ASP A 39 41.67 -9.37 -35.28
CA ASP A 39 40.70 -9.39 -34.19
C ASP A 39 40.67 -8.06 -33.42
N GLY A 40 39.51 -7.40 -33.44
CA GLY A 40 39.27 -6.16 -32.71
C GLY A 40 39.52 -6.31 -31.20
N THR A 41 39.87 -5.20 -30.54
CA THR A 41 40.15 -5.14 -29.08
C THR A 41 39.12 -5.89 -28.22
N ALA A 42 37.84 -5.84 -28.59
CA ALA A 42 36.75 -6.52 -27.91
C ALA A 42 36.91 -8.05 -27.90
N ASN A 43 37.23 -8.64 -29.05
CA ASN A 43 37.41 -10.09 -29.19
C ASN A 43 38.64 -10.59 -28.43
N LYS A 44 39.74 -9.82 -28.45
CA LYS A 44 40.94 -10.14 -27.65
C LYS A 44 40.64 -10.15 -26.16
N PHE A 45 39.88 -9.15 -25.69
CA PHE A 45 39.47 -9.08 -24.29
C PHE A 45 38.55 -10.25 -23.92
N LEU A 46 37.55 -10.54 -24.75
CA LEU A 46 36.64 -11.68 -24.57
C LEU A 46 37.44 -12.98 -24.48
N ALA A 47 38.33 -13.26 -25.43
CA ALA A 47 39.16 -14.46 -25.45
C ALA A 47 40.06 -14.57 -24.20
N GLY A 48 40.62 -13.44 -23.73
CA GLY A 48 41.38 -13.41 -22.49
C GLY A 48 40.51 -13.72 -21.27
N TYR A 49 39.31 -13.14 -21.19
CA TYR A 49 38.40 -13.35 -20.06
C TYR A 49 37.83 -14.78 -20.03
N THR A 50 37.38 -15.31 -21.17
CA THR A 50 36.97 -16.72 -21.28
C THR A 50 38.13 -17.66 -20.97
N GLY A 51 39.34 -17.32 -21.43
CA GLY A 51 40.57 -18.05 -21.12
C GLY A 51 40.86 -18.15 -19.63
N ILE A 52 40.60 -17.09 -18.83
CA ILE A 52 40.71 -17.17 -17.37
C ILE A 52 39.73 -18.22 -16.82
N ILE A 53 38.47 -18.17 -17.23
CA ILE A 53 37.41 -19.04 -16.72
C ILE A 53 37.67 -20.50 -17.11
N ASP A 54 38.04 -20.75 -18.37
CA ASP A 54 38.42 -22.07 -18.87
C ASP A 54 39.65 -22.61 -18.11
N THR A 55 40.65 -21.76 -17.84
CA THR A 55 41.84 -22.15 -17.07
C THR A 55 41.50 -22.53 -15.63
N LEU A 56 40.63 -21.76 -14.97
CA LEU A 56 40.10 -22.13 -13.66
C LEU A 56 39.36 -23.47 -13.72
N ASP A 57 38.59 -23.75 -14.79
CA ASP A 57 37.85 -25.02 -14.94
C ASP A 57 38.83 -26.18 -15.08
N HIS A 58 39.90 -25.99 -15.87
CA HIS A 58 40.93 -26.98 -16.05
C HIS A 58 41.74 -27.26 -14.79
N ILE A 59 42.14 -26.22 -14.03
CA ILE A 59 42.85 -26.39 -12.76
C ILE A 59 42.00 -27.20 -11.77
N THR A 60 40.72 -26.83 -11.62
CA THR A 60 39.79 -27.56 -10.75
C THR A 60 39.62 -29.01 -11.21
N LYS A 61 39.50 -29.27 -12.51
CA LYS A 61 39.41 -30.65 -13.05
C LYS A 61 40.67 -31.46 -12.79
N GLU A 62 41.87 -30.88 -12.95
CA GLU A 62 43.12 -31.61 -12.65
C GLU A 62 43.25 -31.91 -11.16
N LYS A 63 42.82 -30.99 -10.28
CA LYS A 63 42.86 -31.17 -8.82
C LYS A 63 42.06 -32.40 -8.34
N TYR A 64 40.94 -32.72 -8.99
CA TYR A 64 40.09 -33.85 -8.63
C TYR A 64 40.44 -35.16 -9.36
N LYS A 65 41.56 -35.25 -10.09
CA LYS A 65 41.99 -36.50 -10.72
C LYS A 65 42.71 -37.43 -9.74
N ASP A 66 42.56 -38.73 -9.96
CA ASP A 66 43.32 -39.75 -9.27
C ASP A 66 44.83 -39.60 -9.54
N GLY A 67 45.65 -39.74 -8.49
CA GLY A 67 47.12 -39.68 -8.59
C GLY A 67 47.75 -38.29 -8.41
N VAL A 68 46.97 -37.29 -7.97
CA VAL A 68 47.52 -36.01 -7.51
C VAL A 68 48.17 -36.21 -6.14
N ASP A 69 49.49 -36.02 -6.06
CA ASP A 69 50.23 -36.00 -4.79
C ASP A 69 50.05 -34.66 -4.06
N GLN A 70 50.43 -34.61 -2.78
CA GLN A 70 50.24 -33.43 -1.94
C GLN A 70 51.01 -32.19 -2.44
N ASP A 71 52.16 -32.39 -3.09
CA ASP A 71 52.96 -31.30 -3.65
C ASP A 71 52.26 -30.68 -4.85
N LEU A 72 51.75 -31.52 -5.76
CA LEU A 72 51.00 -31.08 -6.93
C LEU A 72 49.66 -30.42 -6.54
N ASP A 73 48.97 -30.91 -5.50
CA ASP A 73 47.76 -30.24 -4.99
C ASP A 73 48.08 -28.83 -4.48
N ASN A 74 49.17 -28.66 -3.72
CA ASN A 74 49.62 -27.36 -3.26
C ASN A 74 49.97 -26.41 -4.42
N ASP A 75 50.64 -26.93 -5.45
CA ASP A 75 50.99 -26.18 -6.66
C ASP A 75 49.73 -25.77 -7.46
N LEU A 76 48.75 -26.68 -7.62
CA LEU A 76 47.46 -26.39 -8.25
C LEU A 76 46.67 -25.35 -7.46
N ASN A 77 46.67 -25.41 -6.13
CA ASN A 77 46.01 -24.42 -5.27
C ASN A 77 46.65 -23.03 -5.41
N ARG A 78 47.98 -22.95 -5.48
CA ARG A 78 48.70 -21.70 -5.74
C ARG A 78 48.38 -21.15 -7.13
N LEU A 79 48.36 -22.02 -8.13
CA LEU A 79 48.04 -21.63 -9.50
C LEU A 79 46.60 -21.12 -9.61
N PHE A 80 45.63 -21.82 -9.00
CA PHE A 80 44.23 -21.41 -8.92
C PHE A 80 44.10 -20.01 -8.30
N LYS A 81 44.72 -19.78 -7.14
CA LYS A 81 44.70 -18.48 -6.47
C LYS A 81 45.28 -17.38 -7.37
N ARG A 82 46.40 -17.66 -8.03
CA ARG A 82 47.03 -16.72 -8.96
C ARG A 82 46.13 -16.40 -10.15
N THR A 83 45.40 -17.37 -10.68
CA THR A 83 44.40 -17.15 -11.74
C THR A 83 43.23 -16.29 -11.24
N VAL A 84 42.75 -16.50 -10.01
CA VAL A 84 41.71 -15.66 -9.36
C VAL A 84 42.19 -14.21 -9.22
N GLU A 85 43.46 -13.97 -8.92
CA GLU A 85 44.04 -12.62 -8.81
C GLU A 85 44.09 -11.85 -10.15
N ILE A 86 43.92 -12.53 -11.29
CA ILE A 86 43.78 -11.88 -12.61
C ILE A 86 42.38 -11.28 -12.79
N LEU A 87 41.35 -11.90 -12.20
CA LEU A 87 39.96 -11.48 -12.37
C LEU A 87 39.76 -9.98 -12.09
N PRO A 88 40.16 -9.39 -10.94
CA PRO A 88 40.00 -7.96 -10.67
C PRO A 88 40.62 -7.04 -11.74
N LYS A 89 41.70 -7.48 -12.40
CA LYS A 89 42.33 -6.73 -13.50
C LYS A 89 41.39 -6.69 -14.71
N ALA A 90 40.74 -7.80 -15.04
CA ALA A 90 39.76 -7.86 -16.12
C ALA A 90 38.56 -6.93 -15.88
N ALA A 91 38.04 -6.82 -14.65
CA ALA A 91 36.97 -5.85 -14.36
C ALA A 91 37.44 -4.38 -14.53
N LYS A 92 38.67 -4.05 -14.12
CA LYS A 92 39.27 -2.73 -14.35
C LYS A 92 39.37 -2.41 -15.84
N HIS A 93 39.64 -3.41 -16.67
CA HIS A 93 39.68 -3.30 -18.11
C HIS A 93 38.33 -3.06 -18.76
N VAL A 94 37.26 -3.72 -18.27
CA VAL A 94 35.89 -3.42 -18.73
C VAL A 94 35.58 -1.95 -18.52
N ARG A 95 35.88 -1.41 -17.33
CA ARG A 95 35.69 0.02 -17.04
C ARG A 95 36.49 0.94 -17.97
N LYS A 96 37.71 0.54 -18.35
CA LYS A 96 38.59 1.31 -19.23
C LYS A 96 38.14 1.28 -20.70
N LEU A 97 37.71 0.12 -21.19
CA LEU A 97 37.34 -0.10 -22.59
C LEU A 97 35.88 0.33 -22.86
N HIS A 98 35.02 0.23 -21.86
CA HIS A 98 33.63 0.67 -21.83
C HIS A 98 32.88 0.36 -23.14
N VAL A 99 32.56 1.40 -23.92
CA VAL A 99 31.78 1.32 -25.17
C VAL A 99 32.43 0.39 -26.20
N LYS A 100 33.76 0.21 -26.16
CA LYS A 100 34.46 -0.70 -27.09
C LYS A 100 34.10 -2.18 -26.88
N LEU A 101 33.56 -2.54 -25.72
CA LEU A 101 33.17 -3.92 -25.39
C LEU A 101 31.69 -4.22 -25.67
N VAL A 102 30.88 -3.21 -26.04
CA VAL A 102 29.47 -3.38 -26.40
C VAL A 102 29.25 -4.51 -27.41
N PRO A 103 30.08 -4.69 -28.46
CA PRO A 103 29.87 -5.77 -29.45
C PRO A 103 29.95 -7.19 -28.85
N VAL A 104 30.76 -7.38 -27.80
CA VAL A 104 31.00 -8.67 -27.13
C VAL A 104 30.34 -8.76 -25.75
N HIS A 105 29.45 -7.81 -25.43
CA HIS A 105 28.83 -7.73 -24.10
C HIS A 105 28.10 -9.02 -23.73
N LYS A 106 27.40 -9.64 -24.69
CA LYS A 106 26.61 -10.86 -24.45
C LYS A 106 27.53 -12.02 -24.05
N GLU A 107 28.58 -12.25 -24.83
CA GLU A 107 29.56 -13.30 -24.61
C GLU A 107 30.32 -13.10 -23.29
N LEU A 108 30.59 -11.84 -22.92
CA LEU A 108 31.17 -11.51 -21.60
C LEU A 108 30.19 -11.80 -20.45
N LEU A 109 28.91 -11.53 -20.63
CA LEU A 109 27.87 -11.83 -19.66
C LEU A 109 27.73 -13.34 -19.47
N GLU A 110 27.66 -14.11 -20.56
CA GLU A 110 27.64 -15.58 -20.55
C GLU A 110 28.86 -16.16 -19.83
N ALA A 111 30.06 -15.64 -20.13
CA ALA A 111 31.29 -16.05 -19.45
C ALA A 111 31.23 -15.77 -17.94
N THR A 112 30.72 -14.60 -17.55
CA THR A 112 30.55 -14.22 -16.13
C THR A 112 29.51 -15.10 -15.43
N LEU A 113 28.40 -15.45 -16.11
CA LEU A 113 27.41 -16.40 -15.59
C LEU A 113 27.99 -17.80 -15.46
N ARG A 114 28.84 -18.25 -16.40
CA ARG A 114 29.61 -19.50 -16.29
C ARG A 114 30.47 -19.49 -15.03
N LEU A 115 31.21 -18.42 -14.78
CA LEU A 115 32.03 -18.26 -13.57
C LEU A 115 31.18 -18.38 -12.29
N ARG A 116 30.00 -17.75 -12.26
CA ARG A 116 29.07 -17.80 -11.11
C ARG A 116 28.48 -19.19 -10.88
N LYS A 117 28.24 -19.97 -11.95
CA LYS A 117 27.65 -21.32 -11.87
C LYS A 117 28.63 -22.41 -11.43
N ARG A 118 29.92 -22.11 -11.27
CA ARG A 118 30.90 -23.10 -10.82
C ARG A 118 30.68 -23.47 -9.35
N ALA A 119 30.88 -24.74 -9.04
CA ALA A 119 30.74 -25.26 -7.67
C ALA A 119 31.75 -24.68 -6.68
N ASP A 120 32.92 -24.26 -7.15
CA ASP A 120 34.00 -23.65 -6.36
C ASP A 120 33.94 -22.11 -6.30
N CYS A 121 32.91 -21.49 -6.88
CA CYS A 121 32.73 -20.05 -6.86
C CYS A 121 32.29 -19.57 -5.47
N SER A 122 33.26 -19.15 -4.65
CA SER A 122 33.04 -18.63 -3.30
C SER A 122 33.95 -17.44 -3.00
N GLY A 123 33.64 -16.68 -1.94
CA GLY A 123 34.45 -15.56 -1.45
C GLY A 123 34.79 -14.53 -2.53
N ASP A 124 36.09 -14.39 -2.83
CA ASP A 124 36.62 -13.40 -3.76
C ASP A 124 36.13 -13.60 -5.20
N MET A 125 35.96 -14.85 -5.66
CA MET A 125 35.44 -15.12 -7.01
C MET A 125 33.98 -14.70 -7.15
N PHE A 126 33.16 -14.97 -6.14
CA PHE A 126 31.76 -14.55 -6.14
C PHE A 126 31.63 -13.02 -6.11
N THR A 127 32.40 -12.38 -5.22
CA THR A 127 32.48 -10.92 -5.13
C THR A 127 32.93 -10.30 -6.45
N TYR A 128 33.89 -10.93 -7.11
CA TYR A 128 34.34 -10.54 -8.43
C TYR A 128 33.24 -10.70 -9.50
N ALA A 129 32.56 -11.84 -9.54
CA ALA A 129 31.51 -12.09 -10.53
C ALA A 129 30.38 -11.06 -10.40
N LEU A 130 30.00 -10.71 -9.16
CA LEU A 130 29.08 -9.60 -8.89
C LEU A 130 29.60 -8.27 -9.44
N ARG A 131 30.85 -7.92 -9.14
CA ARG A 131 31.47 -6.68 -9.63
C ARG A 131 31.54 -6.64 -11.15
N MET A 132 31.95 -7.72 -11.80
CA MET A 132 31.99 -7.83 -13.25
C MET A 132 30.59 -7.64 -13.83
N ASN A 133 29.57 -8.28 -13.25
CA ASN A 133 28.18 -8.08 -13.68
C ASN A 133 27.77 -6.60 -13.60
N THR A 134 28.13 -5.89 -12.51
CA THR A 134 27.89 -4.45 -12.40
C THR A 134 28.62 -3.63 -13.48
N GLU A 135 29.86 -3.97 -13.84
CA GLU A 135 30.57 -3.27 -14.92
C GLU A 135 29.95 -3.58 -16.29
N LEU A 136 29.46 -4.81 -16.50
CA LEU A 136 28.79 -5.22 -17.73
C LEU A 136 27.44 -4.52 -17.90
N GLU A 137 26.67 -4.33 -16.83
CA GLU A 137 25.47 -3.50 -16.82
C GLU A 137 25.75 -2.08 -17.34
N GLY A 138 26.87 -1.48 -16.95
CA GLY A 138 27.28 -0.14 -17.41
C GLY A 138 27.63 -0.04 -18.91
N ILE A 139 27.90 -1.17 -19.56
CA ILE A 139 28.25 -1.23 -20.99
C ILE A 139 27.20 -1.99 -21.84
N ARG A 140 26.05 -2.34 -21.25
CA ARG A 140 24.99 -3.04 -21.94
C ARG A 140 24.48 -2.20 -23.13
N PRO A 141 24.22 -2.82 -24.29
CA PRO A 141 23.54 -2.12 -25.38
C PRO A 141 22.22 -1.51 -24.88
N PRO A 142 21.83 -0.29 -25.31
CA PRO A 142 20.55 0.28 -24.93
C PRO A 142 19.41 -0.64 -25.42
N PRO A 143 18.28 -0.77 -24.68
CA PRO A 143 17.19 -1.67 -25.05
C PRO A 143 16.68 -1.47 -26.49
N ARG A 144 16.68 -0.22 -26.99
CA ARG A 144 16.35 0.12 -28.38
C ARG A 144 17.16 -0.67 -29.42
N ALA A 145 18.38 -1.09 -29.10
CA ALA A 145 19.25 -1.84 -30.01
C ALA A 145 18.74 -3.26 -30.32
N ALA A 146 17.87 -3.82 -29.48
CA ALA A 146 17.23 -5.12 -29.69
C ALA A 146 16.15 -5.07 -30.79
N TRP A 147 15.61 -3.89 -31.08
CA TRP A 147 14.53 -3.67 -32.05
C TRP A 147 15.05 -3.44 -33.46
N ASN A 148 14.23 -3.76 -34.45
CA ASN A 148 14.44 -3.39 -35.86
C ASN A 148 14.46 -1.86 -36.07
N GLU A 149 14.79 -1.39 -37.28
CA GLU A 149 14.98 0.04 -37.55
C GLU A 149 13.70 0.87 -37.33
N ASP A 150 12.54 0.30 -37.61
CA ASP A 150 11.22 0.90 -37.45
C ASP A 150 10.61 0.71 -36.05
N ALA A 151 11.27 -0.06 -35.17
CA ALA A 151 10.83 -0.35 -33.80
C ALA A 151 9.45 -1.03 -33.68
N THR A 152 9.06 -1.74 -34.72
CA THR A 152 7.81 -2.52 -34.76
C THR A 152 8.01 -3.90 -34.13
N ASP A 153 9.19 -4.49 -34.31
CA ASP A 153 9.52 -5.85 -33.86
C ASP A 153 11.00 -5.96 -33.40
N PHE A 154 11.33 -7.05 -32.71
CA PHE A 154 12.71 -7.39 -32.39
C PHE A 154 13.50 -7.85 -33.62
N LYS A 155 14.82 -7.69 -33.56
CA LYS A 155 15.71 -8.28 -34.56
C LYS A 155 15.63 -9.81 -34.48
N PRO A 156 15.72 -10.52 -35.62
CA PRO A 156 15.71 -11.99 -35.64
C PRO A 156 16.78 -12.58 -34.72
N SER A 157 16.40 -13.57 -33.91
CA SER A 157 17.30 -14.27 -32.98
C SER A 157 16.89 -15.73 -32.88
N GLU A 158 17.68 -16.64 -33.44
CA GLU A 158 17.43 -18.09 -33.39
C GLU A 158 17.37 -18.61 -31.95
N GLU A 159 18.15 -18.03 -31.04
CA GLU A 159 18.12 -18.39 -29.63
C GLU A 159 16.81 -17.99 -28.96
N PHE A 160 16.29 -16.80 -29.29
CA PHE A 160 14.98 -16.37 -28.78
C PHE A 160 13.87 -17.32 -29.28
N GLU A 161 13.89 -17.69 -30.55
CA GLU A 161 12.92 -18.64 -31.11
C GLU A 161 13.00 -20.01 -30.40
N GLY A 162 14.21 -20.53 -30.16
CA GLY A 162 14.40 -21.76 -29.40
C GLY A 162 13.86 -21.67 -27.97
N VAL A 163 14.07 -20.54 -27.29
CA VAL A 163 13.51 -20.30 -25.95
C VAL A 163 11.98 -20.21 -25.98
N PHE A 164 11.41 -19.57 -26.99
CA PHE A 164 9.96 -19.48 -27.17
C PHE A 164 9.33 -20.85 -27.45
N GLU A 165 9.95 -21.68 -28.29
CA GLU A 165 9.52 -23.07 -28.51
C GLU A 165 9.52 -23.87 -27.21
N ASP A 166 10.57 -23.73 -26.40
CA ASP A 166 10.65 -24.36 -25.08
C ASP A 166 9.58 -23.82 -24.11
N PHE A 167 9.21 -22.55 -24.23
CA PHE A 167 8.11 -21.96 -23.46
C PHE A 167 6.77 -22.56 -23.86
N GLY A 168 6.51 -22.71 -25.17
CA GLY A 168 5.30 -23.37 -25.67
C GLY A 168 5.20 -24.85 -25.30
N LYS A 169 6.34 -25.54 -25.11
CA LYS A 169 6.36 -26.92 -24.59
C LYS A 169 5.93 -27.01 -23.13
N LEU A 170 6.06 -25.94 -22.34
CA LEU A 170 5.62 -25.94 -20.94
C LEU A 170 4.12 -26.22 -20.84
N GLU A 171 3.28 -25.62 -21.68
CA GLU A 171 1.83 -25.85 -21.63
C GLU A 171 1.45 -27.32 -21.95
N LYS A 172 2.32 -28.03 -22.65
CA LYS A 172 2.12 -29.42 -23.06
C LYS A 172 2.75 -30.42 -22.10
N ASP A 173 3.46 -29.97 -21.06
CA ASP A 173 4.15 -30.86 -20.13
C ASP A 173 3.14 -31.50 -19.15
N PRO A 174 2.94 -32.83 -19.17
CA PRO A 174 2.00 -33.53 -18.30
C PRO A 174 2.36 -33.47 -16.80
N HIS A 175 3.56 -32.98 -16.46
CA HIS A 175 4.00 -32.77 -15.08
C HIS A 175 3.54 -31.42 -14.49
N ASN A 176 2.99 -30.52 -15.32
CA ASN A 176 2.38 -29.25 -14.87
C ASN A 176 0.98 -29.49 -14.31
N ARG A 177 0.93 -30.29 -13.24
CA ARG A 177 -0.27 -30.54 -12.44
C ARG A 177 -0.40 -29.49 -11.35
N GLN A 178 -1.62 -29.30 -10.86
CA GLN A 178 -1.99 -28.43 -9.74
C GLN A 178 -1.03 -28.51 -8.52
N GLN A 179 -0.46 -29.68 -8.23
CA GLN A 179 0.48 -29.91 -7.12
C GLN A 179 1.92 -29.37 -7.35
N ARG A 180 2.30 -28.99 -8.56
CA ARG A 180 3.67 -28.51 -8.91
C ARG A 180 3.64 -27.14 -9.61
N TYR A 181 2.60 -26.37 -9.37
CA TYR A 181 2.40 -25.10 -10.05
C TYR A 181 3.50 -24.07 -9.77
N GLU A 182 4.11 -24.10 -8.58
CA GLU A 182 5.29 -23.29 -8.24
C GLU A 182 6.47 -23.54 -9.20
N PHE A 183 6.72 -24.83 -9.49
CA PHE A 183 7.77 -25.22 -10.42
C PHE A 183 7.44 -24.74 -11.84
N TYR A 184 6.17 -24.81 -12.24
CA TYR A 184 5.70 -24.34 -13.53
C TYR A 184 5.91 -22.82 -13.71
N ALA A 185 5.47 -22.01 -12.74
CA ALA A 185 5.66 -20.56 -12.77
C ALA A 185 7.15 -20.17 -12.70
N THR A 186 7.93 -20.86 -11.87
CA THR A 186 9.38 -20.65 -11.78
C THR A 186 10.06 -20.98 -13.11
N ARG A 187 9.64 -22.06 -13.78
CA ARG A 187 10.18 -22.46 -15.07
C ARG A 187 9.80 -21.46 -16.17
N SER A 188 8.58 -20.92 -16.16
CA SER A 188 8.18 -19.88 -17.11
C SER A 188 8.95 -18.59 -16.93
N ALA A 189 9.19 -18.17 -15.68
CA ALA A 189 10.04 -17.03 -15.39
C ALA A 189 11.46 -17.22 -15.90
N ARG A 190 12.08 -18.38 -15.66
CA ARG A 190 13.43 -18.69 -16.19
C ARG A 190 13.50 -18.64 -17.72
N LEU A 191 12.45 -19.07 -18.42
CA LEU A 191 12.40 -18.97 -19.87
C LEU A 191 12.19 -17.52 -20.35
N LEU A 192 11.35 -16.73 -19.67
CA LEU A 192 11.24 -15.29 -19.94
C LEU A 192 12.57 -14.56 -19.73
N GLN A 193 13.29 -14.88 -18.65
CA GLN A 193 14.66 -14.40 -18.41
C GLN A 193 15.60 -14.77 -19.55
N SER A 194 15.55 -16.03 -20.01
CA SER A 194 16.38 -16.51 -21.12
C SER A 194 16.03 -15.80 -22.43
N ALA A 195 14.75 -15.47 -22.66
CA ALA A 195 14.32 -14.71 -23.84
C ALA A 195 14.83 -13.27 -23.82
N LEU A 196 14.79 -12.60 -22.67
CA LEU A 196 15.42 -11.28 -22.51
C LEU A 196 16.92 -11.34 -22.77
N HIS A 197 17.59 -12.37 -22.24
CA HIS A 197 19.01 -12.61 -22.49
C HIS A 197 19.32 -12.81 -23.98
N ALA A 198 18.55 -13.64 -24.66
CA ALA A 198 18.68 -13.92 -26.10
C ALA A 198 18.53 -12.65 -26.96
N LEU A 199 17.67 -11.71 -26.53
CA LEU A 199 17.45 -10.42 -27.17
C LEU A 199 18.39 -9.30 -26.67
N ARG A 200 19.34 -9.62 -25.77
CA ARG A 200 20.27 -8.66 -25.13
C ARG A 200 19.56 -7.55 -24.34
N LEU A 201 18.38 -7.86 -23.79
CA LEU A 201 17.58 -6.97 -22.95
C LEU A 201 17.90 -7.20 -21.46
N PRO A 202 17.75 -6.16 -20.62
CA PRO A 202 17.91 -6.31 -19.18
C PRO A 202 16.91 -7.28 -18.54
N GLU A 203 17.44 -8.24 -17.79
CA GLU A 203 16.64 -9.27 -17.11
C GLU A 203 15.78 -8.66 -16.01
N TYR A 204 16.25 -7.65 -15.27
CA TYR A 204 15.50 -7.01 -14.19
C TYR A 204 14.16 -6.38 -14.62
N PHE A 205 13.91 -6.22 -15.92
CA PHE A 205 12.60 -5.78 -16.40
C PHE A 205 11.49 -6.79 -16.13
N MET A 206 11.82 -8.09 -16.02
CA MET A 206 10.84 -9.16 -15.81
C MET A 206 10.37 -9.29 -14.37
N ASP A 207 11.09 -8.70 -13.41
CA ASP A 207 10.76 -8.89 -12.00
C ASP A 207 9.49 -8.08 -11.70
N PRO A 208 8.37 -8.75 -11.38
CA PRO A 208 7.23 -8.04 -10.83
C PRO A 208 7.69 -7.49 -9.47
N GLU A 209 7.79 -6.17 -9.34
CA GLU A 209 8.00 -5.53 -8.04
C GLU A 209 6.95 -6.08 -7.07
N GLU A 210 7.35 -6.90 -6.09
CA GLU A 210 6.42 -7.66 -5.23
C GLU A 210 5.40 -6.76 -4.53
N GLU A 211 5.80 -5.54 -4.18
CA GLU A 211 4.94 -4.54 -3.55
C GLU A 211 3.87 -3.99 -4.50
N THR A 212 4.14 -3.91 -5.81
CA THR A 212 3.27 -3.22 -6.79
C THR A 212 2.52 -4.19 -7.71
N PHE A 213 3.14 -5.29 -8.15
CA PHE A 213 2.47 -6.26 -9.01
C PHE A 213 1.24 -6.89 -8.34
N PHE A 214 1.29 -7.01 -7.02
CA PHE A 214 0.30 -7.71 -6.23
C PHE A 214 -0.74 -6.79 -5.58
N ALA A 215 -0.51 -5.48 -5.57
CA ALA A 215 -1.49 -4.49 -5.13
C ALA A 215 -2.47 -4.16 -6.27
N ASN A 216 -3.78 -4.13 -5.99
CA ASN A 216 -4.80 -3.89 -7.03
C ASN A 216 -4.62 -2.54 -7.73
N GLU A 217 -4.10 -1.52 -7.02
CA GLU A 217 -3.91 -0.16 -7.53
C GLU A 217 -2.76 0.00 -8.53
N THR A 218 -1.83 -0.95 -8.55
CA THR A 218 -0.60 -0.89 -9.33
C THR A 218 -0.35 -2.17 -10.14
N ARG A 219 -1.14 -3.23 -9.92
CA ARG A 219 -1.11 -4.47 -10.71
C ARG A 219 -1.32 -4.13 -12.18
N PRO A 220 -0.45 -4.61 -13.08
CA PRO A 220 -0.62 -4.40 -14.49
C PRO A 220 -1.98 -4.88 -14.98
N THR A 221 -2.63 -4.11 -15.84
CA THR A 221 -3.97 -4.43 -16.35
C THR A 221 -3.95 -5.61 -17.33
N TYR A 222 -2.81 -5.87 -17.98
CA TYR A 222 -2.68 -6.94 -18.97
C TYR A 222 -2.76 -8.37 -18.40
N VAL A 223 -2.83 -8.54 -17.07
CA VAL A 223 -3.12 -9.83 -16.43
C VAL A 223 -4.58 -9.99 -16.01
N GLU A 224 -5.39 -8.94 -16.06
CA GLU A 224 -6.81 -8.98 -15.64
C GLU A 224 -7.77 -8.76 -16.80
N TYR A 225 -7.39 -7.93 -17.77
CA TYR A 225 -8.24 -7.52 -18.87
C TYR A 225 -7.98 -8.34 -20.14
N PRO A 226 -9.00 -8.55 -20.99
CA PRO A 226 -8.86 -9.35 -22.18
C PRO A 226 -7.90 -8.73 -23.19
N TYR A 227 -7.15 -9.57 -23.91
CA TYR A 227 -6.29 -9.12 -25.01
C TYR A 227 -7.08 -8.24 -26.00
N GLY A 228 -6.48 -7.11 -26.38
CA GLY A 228 -7.07 -6.14 -27.32
C GLY A 228 -7.97 -5.07 -26.69
N SER A 229 -8.30 -5.18 -25.40
CA SER A 229 -8.98 -4.10 -24.66
C SER A 229 -8.06 -2.87 -24.47
N GLU A 230 -8.67 -1.69 -24.28
CA GLU A 230 -7.90 -0.46 -24.02
C GLU A 230 -7.13 -0.56 -22.70
N GLU A 231 -7.72 -1.20 -21.70
CA GLU A 231 -7.12 -1.45 -20.40
C GLU A 231 -5.91 -2.37 -20.55
N PHE A 232 -6.03 -3.48 -21.27
CA PHE A 232 -4.90 -4.38 -21.54
C PHE A 232 -3.74 -3.67 -22.25
N LEU A 233 -4.05 -2.83 -23.25
CA LEU A 233 -3.04 -2.15 -24.06
C LEU A 233 -2.38 -0.98 -23.34
N TYR A 234 -3.20 -0.05 -22.85
CA TYR A 234 -2.79 1.28 -22.38
C TYR A 234 -2.73 1.40 -20.86
N GLY A 235 -3.48 0.58 -20.14
CA GLY A 235 -3.58 0.64 -18.68
C GLY A 235 -4.84 1.37 -18.20
N THR A 236 -4.93 1.58 -16.90
CA THR A 236 -6.05 2.29 -16.26
C THR A 236 -5.60 2.97 -14.97
N GLY A 237 -5.67 4.29 -14.90
CA GLY A 237 -5.18 5.07 -13.76
C GLY A 237 -3.69 4.85 -13.54
N SER A 238 -3.29 4.46 -12.33
CA SER A 238 -1.89 4.13 -12.01
C SER A 238 -1.43 2.76 -12.52
N ARG A 239 -2.33 1.97 -13.11
CA ARG A 239 -2.07 0.58 -13.48
C ARG A 239 -1.54 0.47 -14.91
N PRO A 240 -0.34 -0.09 -15.11
CA PRO A 240 0.27 -0.14 -16.43
C PRO A 240 -0.35 -1.19 -17.36
N GLY A 241 -0.62 -0.82 -18.62
CA GLY A 241 -0.93 -1.75 -19.71
C GLY A 241 0.34 -2.34 -20.36
N ILE A 242 0.16 -3.28 -21.30
CA ILE A 242 1.28 -4.01 -21.91
C ILE A 242 2.20 -3.13 -22.77
N LEU A 243 1.70 -2.01 -23.29
CA LEU A 243 2.53 -1.05 -24.03
C LEU A 243 3.54 -0.33 -23.13
N SER A 244 3.30 -0.27 -21.81
CA SER A 244 4.31 0.20 -20.87
C SER A 244 5.53 -0.73 -20.84
N VAL A 245 5.33 -2.04 -21.00
CA VAL A 245 6.42 -3.03 -21.12
C VAL A 245 7.17 -2.81 -22.43
N LYS A 246 6.45 -2.64 -23.54
CA LYS A 246 7.03 -2.30 -24.86
C LYS A 246 7.95 -1.09 -24.77
N MET A 247 7.49 -0.03 -24.12
CA MET A 247 8.25 1.20 -23.89
C MET A 247 9.46 0.98 -22.99
N LYS A 248 9.33 0.24 -21.87
CA LYS A 248 10.44 -0.12 -20.98
C LYS A 248 11.54 -0.91 -21.70
N LEU A 249 11.15 -1.77 -22.64
CA LEU A 249 12.07 -2.53 -23.48
C LEU A 249 12.66 -1.71 -24.64
N GLY A 250 12.37 -0.41 -24.72
CA GLY A 250 13.04 0.53 -25.62
C GLY A 250 12.41 0.73 -26.99
N ALA A 251 11.20 0.20 -27.23
CA ALA A 251 10.43 0.57 -28.41
C ALA A 251 9.72 1.91 -28.21
N PRO A 252 9.93 2.92 -29.07
CA PRO A 252 9.09 4.11 -29.09
C PRO A 252 7.64 3.73 -29.38
N LEU A 253 6.71 4.30 -28.60
CA LEU A 253 5.29 4.27 -28.93
C LEU A 253 4.99 5.27 -30.04
N THR A 254 4.01 4.96 -30.89
CA THR A 254 3.47 5.95 -31.83
C THR A 254 2.85 7.11 -31.06
N LYS A 255 2.69 8.27 -31.71
CA LYS A 255 2.06 9.44 -31.06
C LYS A 255 0.65 9.15 -30.56
N ASP A 256 -0.09 8.29 -31.26
CA ASP A 256 -1.44 7.88 -30.86
C ASP A 256 -1.40 6.95 -29.64
N GLU A 257 -0.53 5.93 -29.65
CA GLU A 257 -0.34 5.04 -28.51
C GLU A 257 0.15 5.79 -27.27
N GLN A 258 1.13 6.69 -27.42
CA GLN A 258 1.61 7.50 -26.31
C GLN A 258 0.48 8.38 -25.75
N SER A 259 -0.30 9.03 -26.60
CA SER A 259 -1.44 9.84 -26.14
C SER A 259 -2.49 9.00 -25.40
N LYS A 260 -2.70 7.74 -25.78
CA LYS A 260 -3.64 6.84 -25.11
C LYS A 260 -3.08 6.33 -23.77
N VAL A 261 -1.79 6.03 -23.69
CA VAL A 261 -1.12 5.73 -22.41
C VAL A 261 -1.17 6.94 -21.48
N ASP A 262 -0.90 8.14 -21.98
CA ASP A 262 -0.95 9.38 -21.19
C ASP A 262 -2.39 9.63 -20.67
N LYS A 263 -3.41 9.47 -21.53
CA LYS A 263 -4.82 9.59 -21.11
C LYS A 263 -5.24 8.53 -20.11
N ALA A 264 -4.78 7.29 -20.28
CA ALA A 264 -5.05 6.19 -19.35
C ALA A 264 -4.39 6.44 -17.99
N THR A 265 -3.26 7.16 -17.96
CA THR A 265 -2.49 7.47 -16.74
C THR A 265 -2.85 8.82 -16.10
N GLU A 266 -3.54 9.72 -16.80
CA GLU A 266 -4.13 10.93 -16.24
C GLU A 266 -5.25 10.57 -15.25
N LYS A 267 -4.90 10.46 -13.96
CA LYS A 267 -5.90 10.53 -12.88
C LYS A 267 -6.68 11.84 -13.01
N THR A 268 -8.00 11.72 -12.90
CA THR A 268 -8.99 12.69 -12.40
C THR A 268 -8.38 13.65 -11.37
N THR A 269 -7.71 14.69 -11.85
CA THR A 269 -7.42 15.88 -11.04
C THR A 269 -8.71 16.70 -11.03
N PRO A 270 -9.32 16.99 -9.86
CA PRO A 270 -10.37 18.00 -9.82
C PRO A 270 -9.76 19.29 -10.37
N LYS A 271 -10.38 19.82 -11.43
CA LYS A 271 -9.93 21.05 -12.10
C LYS A 271 -9.67 22.12 -11.04
N PRO A 272 -8.52 22.83 -11.07
CA PRO A 272 -8.24 23.87 -10.10
C PRO A 272 -9.34 24.93 -10.18
N VAL A 273 -10.08 25.10 -9.08
CA VAL A 273 -11.00 26.21 -8.88
C VAL A 273 -10.19 27.50 -9.07
N LYS A 274 -10.63 28.34 -10.01
CA LYS A 274 -10.03 29.65 -10.27
C LYS A 274 -10.03 30.45 -8.97
N THR A 275 -8.85 30.66 -8.40
CA THR A 275 -8.63 31.57 -7.27
C THR A 275 -9.07 32.99 -7.65
N TYR A 276 -10.15 33.45 -7.04
CA TYR A 276 -10.50 34.87 -6.97
C TYR A 276 -9.46 35.57 -6.08
N THR A 277 -8.65 36.43 -6.67
CA THR A 277 -7.74 37.30 -5.92
C THR A 277 -8.55 38.44 -5.31
N GLN A 278 -8.90 38.34 -4.02
CA GLN A 278 -9.34 39.51 -3.26
C GLN A 278 -8.11 40.27 -2.73
N LYS A 279 -8.01 41.53 -3.17
CA LYS A 279 -7.00 42.49 -2.71
C LYS A 279 -7.16 42.76 -1.21
N ALA A 280 -6.09 42.51 -0.47
CA ALA A 280 -5.91 42.98 0.90
C ALA A 280 -6.02 44.52 0.97
N LYS A 281 -6.89 45.01 1.86
CA LYS A 281 -6.85 46.40 2.32
C LYS A 281 -5.90 46.47 3.52
N SER A 282 -4.75 47.10 3.32
CA SER A 282 -3.86 47.54 4.41
C SER A 282 -4.38 48.86 5.00
N LEU A 283 -4.48 48.92 6.32
CA LEU A 283 -4.55 50.16 7.09
C LEU A 283 -3.15 50.81 7.10
N LYS A 284 -3.06 52.07 6.64
CA LYS A 284 -2.32 53.18 7.32
C LYS A 284 -2.59 54.52 6.63
N THR A 285 -2.66 55.55 7.47
CA THR A 285 -3.15 56.93 7.34
C THR A 285 -2.26 57.87 6.48
N PRO A 286 -2.69 59.11 6.18
CA PRO A 286 -2.44 59.80 4.91
C PRO A 286 -1.28 60.82 4.97
N VAL A 287 -0.63 61.05 3.83
CA VAL A 287 0.13 62.29 3.57
C VAL A 287 -0.15 62.75 2.14
N ASN A 288 -0.25 64.07 2.04
CA ASN A 288 -0.87 64.89 1.02
C ASN A 288 0.11 65.26 -0.13
N LYS A 289 -0.46 65.57 -1.31
CA LYS A 289 0.03 66.40 -2.44
C LYS A 289 0.42 65.69 -3.74
N GLY A 290 -0.19 66.17 -4.84
CA GLY A 290 0.54 66.45 -6.08
C GLY A 290 -0.01 65.88 -7.40
N LYS A 291 -0.98 66.58 -7.99
CA LYS A 291 -1.21 66.93 -9.42
C LYS A 291 -0.66 66.07 -10.60
N ALA A 292 -1.47 66.15 -11.68
CA ALA A 292 -1.22 66.01 -13.14
C ALA A 292 -1.51 64.61 -13.73
N LYS A 293 -2.58 64.46 -14.54
CA LYS A 293 -2.64 64.55 -16.04
C LYS A 293 -1.82 63.43 -16.69
N GLU A 294 -2.29 62.59 -17.61
CA GLU A 294 -3.10 62.78 -18.82
C GLU A 294 -3.56 61.38 -19.31
N ALA A 295 -4.82 61.20 -19.72
CA ALA A 295 -5.29 61.11 -21.11
C ALA A 295 -4.96 59.78 -21.85
N GLY A 296 -6.03 59.10 -22.29
CA GLY A 296 -5.95 57.91 -23.14
C GLY A 296 -7.32 57.29 -23.40
N GLN A 297 -8.20 58.04 -24.09
CA GLN A 297 -9.50 57.60 -24.56
C GLN A 297 -9.39 56.43 -25.56
N SER A 298 -10.32 55.47 -25.49
CA SER A 298 -11.08 55.07 -26.68
C SER A 298 -12.48 54.57 -26.31
N LYS A 299 -13.45 55.06 -27.08
CA LYS A 299 -14.91 54.92 -26.92
C LYS A 299 -15.37 53.68 -27.70
N GLY A 300 -16.19 52.82 -27.12
CA GLY A 300 -17.64 52.74 -27.41
C GLY A 300 -18.00 51.45 -28.17
N PRO A 301 -19.29 51.08 -28.38
CA PRO A 301 -20.52 51.77 -27.99
C PRO A 301 -21.49 50.95 -27.11
N LYS A 302 -22.31 51.69 -26.36
CA LYS A 302 -23.51 51.23 -25.65
C LYS A 302 -24.62 50.84 -26.64
N LYS A 303 -25.30 49.70 -26.40
CA LYS A 303 -26.70 49.48 -26.79
C LYS A 303 -27.56 49.28 -25.54
N ARG A 304 -28.78 49.81 -25.63
CA ARG A 304 -29.77 50.08 -24.56
C ARG A 304 -30.52 48.82 -24.07
N PRO A 305 -31.20 48.92 -22.91
CA PRO A 305 -31.68 47.77 -22.13
C PRO A 305 -33.04 47.27 -22.60
N SER A 306 -33.29 45.96 -22.49
CA SER A 306 -34.61 45.37 -22.67
C SER A 306 -35.15 44.81 -21.35
N LYS A 307 -36.41 45.19 -21.11
CA LYS A 307 -37.26 44.97 -19.95
C LYS A 307 -37.43 43.51 -19.53
N SER A 308 -37.33 43.31 -18.22
CA SER A 308 -38.20 42.49 -17.35
C SER A 308 -39.15 41.49 -18.02
N LYS A 309 -38.88 40.19 -17.81
CA LYS A 309 -39.93 39.21 -17.52
C LYS A 309 -39.45 38.30 -16.39
N THR A 310 -40.19 38.43 -15.30
CA THR A 310 -40.37 37.56 -14.15
C THR A 310 -40.00 36.10 -14.42
N GLN A 311 -38.95 35.63 -13.75
CA GLN A 311 -38.83 34.23 -13.38
C GLN A 311 -38.82 34.19 -11.87
N ASP A 312 -39.81 33.51 -11.32
CA ASP A 312 -39.90 33.13 -9.92
C ASP A 312 -38.57 32.52 -9.47
N GLN A 313 -37.78 33.33 -8.77
CA GLN A 313 -36.72 32.82 -7.92
C GLN A 313 -37.41 32.24 -6.69
N ALA A 314 -37.88 31.01 -6.82
CA ALA A 314 -37.90 30.10 -5.70
C ALA A 314 -36.47 30.12 -5.14
N ARG A 315 -36.29 30.81 -4.02
CA ARG A 315 -35.06 30.77 -3.23
C ARG A 315 -34.88 29.33 -2.77
N LYS A 316 -34.25 28.50 -3.61
CA LYS A 316 -33.65 27.26 -3.15
C LYS A 316 -32.54 27.69 -2.21
N LYS A 317 -32.80 27.58 -0.89
CA LYS A 317 -31.74 27.51 0.11
C LYS A 317 -30.70 26.50 -0.42
N PRO A 318 -29.40 26.80 -0.38
CA PRO A 318 -28.41 25.77 -0.68
C PRO A 318 -28.63 24.64 0.32
N ARG A 319 -28.94 23.44 -0.16
CA ARG A 319 -28.80 22.22 0.64
C ARG A 319 -27.29 22.03 0.81
N THR A 320 -26.72 22.54 1.90
CA THR A 320 -25.54 21.89 2.49
C THR A 320 -26.11 20.87 3.45
N GLY A 321 -26.22 19.63 2.96
CA GLY A 321 -26.46 18.48 3.82
C GLY A 321 -25.19 17.67 3.71
N TRP A 322 -24.21 17.95 4.56
CA TRP A 322 -22.97 17.18 4.57
C TRP A 322 -23.23 15.74 5.02
N GLY A 323 -24.34 15.47 5.72
CA GLY A 323 -24.78 14.12 6.07
C GLY A 323 -23.68 13.36 6.80
N TYR A 324 -23.08 14.00 7.82
CA TYR A 324 -21.94 13.45 8.54
C TYR A 324 -22.34 12.14 9.23
N PHE A 325 -21.90 11.05 8.62
CA PHE A 325 -22.17 9.68 9.05
C PHE A 325 -20.85 8.93 9.15
N MET A 326 -20.76 8.06 10.15
CA MET A 326 -19.60 7.22 10.36
C MET A 326 -20.04 5.79 10.62
N GLY A 327 -19.60 4.88 9.75
CA GLY A 327 -19.74 3.46 9.99
C GLY A 327 -18.58 2.91 10.80
N ILE A 328 -18.73 1.67 11.26
CA ILE A 328 -17.70 0.93 11.99
C ILE A 328 -16.38 0.81 11.21
N VAL A 329 -16.44 0.74 9.86
CA VAL A 329 -15.27 0.71 8.96
C VAL A 329 -14.46 2.00 9.05
N ASN A 330 -15.14 3.14 9.18
CA ASN A 330 -14.51 4.44 9.32
C ASN A 330 -13.88 4.59 10.71
N ALA A 331 -14.59 4.17 11.76
CA ALA A 331 -14.05 4.19 13.13
C ALA A 331 -12.82 3.29 13.27
N ALA A 332 -12.82 2.14 12.59
CA ALA A 332 -11.67 1.24 12.58
C ALA A 332 -10.50 1.82 11.75
N ALA A 333 -10.78 2.55 10.66
CA ALA A 333 -9.78 3.30 9.91
C ALA A 333 -9.13 4.41 10.76
N ASP A 334 -9.87 5.09 11.65
CA ASP A 334 -9.27 6.05 12.59
C ASP A 334 -8.27 5.37 13.53
N VAL A 335 -8.58 4.18 14.04
CA VAL A 335 -7.66 3.40 14.89
C VAL A 335 -6.42 2.99 14.07
N GLU A 336 -6.60 2.50 12.84
CA GLU A 336 -5.49 2.16 11.94
C GLU A 336 -4.55 3.35 11.69
N ASP A 337 -5.11 4.53 11.37
CA ASP A 337 -4.36 5.76 11.10
C ASP A 337 -3.50 6.16 12.30
N VAL A 338 -4.09 6.14 13.51
CA VAL A 338 -3.40 6.49 14.75
C VAL A 338 -2.29 5.48 15.06
N LEU A 339 -2.55 4.17 14.93
CA LEU A 339 -1.53 3.14 15.19
C LEU A 339 -0.36 3.22 14.20
N ARG A 340 -0.59 3.69 12.98
CA ARG A 340 0.45 3.81 11.93
C ARG A 340 1.52 4.84 12.28
N ASP A 341 1.18 5.90 13.00
CA ASP A 341 2.14 6.93 13.42
C ASP A 341 3.32 6.37 14.23
N SER A 342 3.12 5.26 14.95
CA SER A 342 4.17 4.56 15.72
C SER A 342 5.10 3.68 14.88
N LYS A 343 4.77 3.41 13.61
CA LYS A 343 5.52 2.49 12.75
C LYS A 343 6.67 3.15 11.96
N PHE A 344 6.79 4.48 12.01
CA PHE A 344 7.87 5.21 11.36
C PHE A 344 9.20 5.04 12.11
N MET A 345 10.19 4.41 11.48
CA MET A 345 11.56 4.25 11.99
C MET A 345 12.47 5.39 11.53
N SER A 346 12.16 6.00 10.38
CA SER A 346 12.95 7.05 9.76
C SER A 346 12.08 8.01 8.95
N ALA A 347 12.55 9.25 8.78
CA ALA A 347 11.91 10.23 7.90
C ALA A 347 11.87 9.79 6.42
N LYS A 348 12.69 8.78 6.05
CA LYS A 348 12.76 8.21 4.70
C LYS A 348 11.82 7.02 4.48
N ASP A 349 11.17 6.53 5.53
CA ASP A 349 10.29 5.37 5.39
C ASP A 349 9.10 5.75 4.49
N PRO A 350 8.71 4.86 3.57
CA PRO A 350 7.55 5.08 2.73
C PRO A 350 6.28 5.02 3.60
N ASP A 351 5.30 5.85 3.27
CA ASP A 351 4.02 5.92 3.98
C ASP A 351 3.07 4.79 3.52
N THR A 352 3.56 3.56 3.58
CA THR A 352 2.85 2.38 3.07
C THR A 352 1.79 1.93 4.07
N GLY A 353 0.51 1.97 3.70
CA GLY A 353 -0.56 1.39 4.51
C GLY A 353 -1.12 2.29 5.60
N ARG A 354 -1.18 3.61 5.38
CA ARG A 354 -2.26 4.42 5.98
C ARG A 354 -3.60 4.05 5.33
N PRO A 355 -4.73 4.20 6.04
CA PRO A 355 -6.04 4.04 5.43
C PRO A 355 -6.21 5.00 4.25
N ASP A 356 -6.92 4.56 3.21
CA ASP A 356 -7.31 5.44 2.09
C ASP A 356 -8.07 6.66 2.62
N SER A 357 -7.85 7.85 2.04
CA SER A 357 -8.52 9.08 2.46
C SER A 357 -10.04 9.00 2.32
N ASN A 358 -10.55 8.08 1.50
CA ASN A 358 -11.99 7.80 1.40
C ASN A 358 -12.55 7.01 2.60
N ARG A 359 -11.71 6.34 3.39
CA ARG A 359 -12.11 5.62 4.61
C ARG A 359 -12.10 6.53 5.84
N LEU A 360 -11.33 7.62 5.82
CA LEU A 360 -11.29 8.61 6.89
C LEU A 360 -12.31 9.71 6.61
N VAL A 361 -13.37 9.80 7.42
CA VAL A 361 -14.45 10.80 7.24
C VAL A 361 -13.94 12.21 7.56
N THR A 362 -13.06 12.36 8.54
CA THR A 362 -12.46 13.64 8.94
C THR A 362 -10.93 13.50 9.08
N PRO A 363 -10.20 13.47 7.96
CA PRO A 363 -8.76 13.26 7.98
C PRO A 363 -8.03 14.45 8.62
N THR A 364 -7.18 14.18 9.60
CA THR A 364 -6.32 15.19 10.24
C THR A 364 -5.12 15.54 9.36
N VAL A 365 -4.53 16.73 9.54
CA VAL A 365 -3.33 17.12 8.81
C VAL A 365 -2.15 16.20 9.16
N GLU A 366 -1.53 15.63 8.13
CA GLU A 366 -0.42 14.69 8.27
C GLU A 366 0.73 15.25 9.14
N THR A 367 1.15 14.44 10.11
CA THR A 367 2.29 14.76 10.96
C THR A 367 3.59 14.57 10.17
N ARG A 368 4.51 15.54 10.29
CA ARG A 368 5.82 15.47 9.62
C ARG A 368 6.59 14.22 10.06
N ARG A 369 7.10 13.45 9.08
CA ARG A 369 7.74 12.15 9.31
C ARG A 369 8.93 12.18 10.27
N ASN A 370 9.68 13.27 10.28
CA ASN A 370 10.79 13.45 11.23
C ASN A 370 10.32 13.57 12.68
N LEU A 371 9.13 14.13 12.93
CA LEU A 371 8.52 14.11 14.26
C LEU A 371 7.98 12.74 14.62
N LEU A 372 7.33 12.05 13.68
CA LEU A 372 6.86 10.68 13.88
C LEU A 372 7.99 9.74 14.31
N ALA A 373 9.10 9.75 13.57
CA ALA A 373 10.28 8.96 13.92
C ALA A 373 10.88 9.35 15.29
N ARG A 374 10.78 10.63 15.70
CA ARG A 374 11.29 11.12 16.98
C ARG A 374 10.42 10.74 18.17
N TYR A 375 9.10 10.67 17.98
CA TYR A 375 8.13 10.36 19.03
C TYR A 375 7.70 8.89 19.03
N ARG A 376 8.30 8.08 18.16
CA ARG A 376 8.01 6.65 18.02
C ARG A 376 7.86 5.93 19.35
N ASP A 377 8.86 6.03 20.23
CA ASP A 377 8.85 5.28 21.49
C ASP A 377 7.79 5.79 22.46
N ASP A 378 7.51 7.11 22.44
CA ASP A 378 6.41 7.70 23.21
C ASP A 378 5.04 7.22 22.68
N TYR A 379 4.87 7.13 21.36
CA TYR A 379 3.65 6.59 20.74
C TYR A 379 3.47 5.10 21.03
N ILE A 380 4.54 4.30 20.95
CA ILE A 380 4.49 2.87 21.32
C ILE A 380 4.06 2.72 22.78
N TYR A 381 4.55 3.58 23.67
CA TYR A 381 4.14 3.57 25.07
C TYR A 381 2.64 3.87 25.23
N ILE A 382 2.13 4.91 24.56
CA ILE A 382 0.69 5.27 24.61
C ILE A 382 -0.17 4.14 24.02
N ILE A 383 0.26 3.53 22.91
CA ILE A 383 -0.43 2.38 22.30
C ILE A 383 -0.43 1.18 23.25
N ASP A 384 0.70 0.88 23.90
CA ASP A 384 0.77 -0.21 24.87
C ASP A 384 -0.15 0.04 26.05
N GLU A 385 -0.19 1.26 26.56
CA GLU A 385 -1.04 1.66 27.68
C GLU A 385 -2.54 1.56 27.31
N ILE A 386 -2.97 2.20 26.22
CA ILE A 386 -4.39 2.28 25.86
C ILE A 386 -4.80 1.07 25.05
N TYR A 387 -4.29 0.93 23.82
CA TYR A 387 -4.79 -0.05 22.86
C TYR A 387 -4.54 -1.50 23.32
N LYS A 388 -3.38 -1.79 23.91
CA LYS A 388 -3.05 -3.15 24.35
C LYS A 388 -3.54 -3.48 25.76
N ARG A 389 -3.19 -2.68 26.76
CA ARG A 389 -3.49 -3.02 28.16
C ARG A 389 -4.93 -2.73 28.57
N ARG A 390 -5.53 -1.62 28.11
CA ARG A 390 -6.94 -1.28 28.46
C ARG A 390 -7.95 -2.03 27.60
N PHE A 391 -7.68 -2.13 26.29
CA PHE A 391 -8.64 -2.67 25.32
C PHE A 391 -8.25 -4.05 24.77
N GLY A 392 -7.16 -4.65 25.26
CA GLY A 392 -6.83 -6.04 24.95
C GLY A 392 -6.47 -6.32 23.50
N THR A 393 -6.02 -5.31 22.73
CA THR A 393 -5.82 -5.39 21.27
C THR A 393 -7.06 -5.91 20.56
N PRO A 394 -8.10 -5.08 20.34
CA PRO A 394 -9.23 -5.50 19.53
C PRO A 394 -8.73 -5.65 18.11
N ASP A 395 -8.24 -6.85 17.78
CA ASP A 395 -7.67 -7.27 16.50
C ASP A 395 -8.57 -8.36 15.82
N THR A 396 -9.73 -8.65 16.40
CA THR A 396 -10.77 -9.56 15.87
C THR A 396 -12.15 -9.11 16.34
N ALA A 397 -13.21 -9.56 15.66
CA ALA A 397 -14.59 -9.37 16.13
C ALA A 397 -14.79 -9.92 17.56
N SER A 398 -14.20 -11.08 17.86
CA SER A 398 -14.28 -11.72 19.18
C SER A 398 -13.72 -10.91 20.35
N LYS A 399 -12.88 -9.91 20.07
CA LYS A 399 -12.24 -9.05 21.09
C LYS A 399 -12.95 -7.71 21.28
N LEU A 400 -14.05 -7.50 20.57
CA LEU A 400 -14.91 -6.34 20.72
C LEU A 400 -16.09 -6.66 21.61
N PRO A 401 -16.74 -5.66 22.22
CA PRO A 401 -17.80 -5.91 23.18
C PRO A 401 -18.98 -6.68 22.55
N GLN A 402 -19.16 -7.94 22.95
CA GLN A 402 -20.19 -8.85 22.44
C GLN A 402 -21.48 -8.78 23.25
N THR A 403 -21.42 -8.23 24.47
CA THR A 403 -22.57 -8.12 25.38
C THR A 403 -22.81 -6.68 25.82
N ALA A 404 -24.04 -6.40 26.28
CA ALA A 404 -24.41 -5.08 26.80
C ALA A 404 -23.48 -4.61 27.94
N VAL A 405 -23.09 -5.54 28.81
CA VAL A 405 -22.21 -5.28 29.95
C VAL A 405 -20.79 -4.97 29.49
N GLU A 406 -20.27 -5.73 28.52
CA GLU A 406 -18.96 -5.47 27.91
C GLU A 406 -18.94 -4.13 27.17
N ARG A 407 -19.99 -3.81 26.39
CA ARG A 407 -20.12 -2.53 25.69
C ARG A 407 -20.12 -1.35 26.67
N LYS A 408 -20.91 -1.45 27.74
CA LYS A 408 -20.94 -0.42 28.80
C LYS A 408 -19.57 -0.22 29.43
N THR A 409 -18.90 -1.32 29.83
CA THR A 409 -17.57 -1.29 30.44
C THR A 409 -16.52 -0.68 29.49
N TRP A 410 -16.61 -1.02 28.20
CA TRP A 410 -15.76 -0.48 27.15
C TRP A 410 -15.90 1.03 27.03
N LEU A 411 -17.15 1.51 26.90
CA LEU A 411 -17.45 2.93 26.75
C LEU A 411 -17.05 3.73 27.99
N GLU A 412 -17.31 3.23 29.19
CA GLU A 412 -16.86 3.86 30.45
C GLU A 412 -15.32 3.95 30.55
N THR A 413 -14.62 2.90 30.10
CA THR A 413 -13.15 2.88 30.09
C THR A 413 -12.61 3.90 29.09
N ALA A 414 -13.18 3.93 27.88
CA ALA A 414 -12.80 4.88 26.84
C ALA A 414 -13.11 6.32 27.24
N ASP A 415 -14.28 6.58 27.84
CA ASP A 415 -14.68 7.92 28.26
C ASP A 415 -13.80 8.47 29.39
N LYS A 416 -13.38 7.62 30.34
CA LYS A 416 -12.38 7.98 31.36
C LYS A 416 -11.05 8.41 30.74
N GLU A 417 -10.53 7.65 29.77
CA GLU A 417 -9.26 7.99 29.11
C GLU A 417 -9.40 9.23 28.22
N VAL A 418 -10.53 9.40 27.54
CA VAL A 418 -10.85 10.60 26.74
C VAL A 418 -10.92 11.83 27.63
N THR A 419 -11.69 11.79 28.72
CA THR A 419 -11.85 12.94 29.63
C THR A 419 -10.51 13.36 30.20
N LYS A 420 -9.71 12.39 30.69
CA LYS A 420 -8.35 12.65 31.18
C LYS A 420 -7.46 13.29 30.11
N ALA A 421 -7.45 12.75 28.90
CA ALA A 421 -6.62 13.29 27.82
C ALA A 421 -7.10 14.69 27.40
N ARG A 422 -8.41 14.92 27.35
CA ARG A 422 -9.02 16.21 27.02
C ARG A 422 -8.66 17.29 28.02
N ASP A 423 -8.75 16.99 29.32
CA ASP A 423 -8.39 17.93 30.38
C ASP A 423 -6.90 18.29 30.34
N ASN A 424 -6.04 17.29 30.11
CA ASN A 424 -4.62 17.49 29.91
C ASN A 424 -4.33 18.38 28.69
N VAL A 425 -5.00 18.14 27.55
CA VAL A 425 -4.83 18.95 26.33
C VAL A 425 -5.26 20.39 26.58
N LYS A 426 -6.44 20.62 27.18
CA LYS A 426 -6.93 21.97 27.48
C LYS A 426 -5.97 22.73 28.40
N SER A 427 -5.51 22.09 29.48
CA SER A 427 -4.54 22.68 30.42
C SER A 427 -3.19 23.00 29.75
N LEU A 428 -2.73 22.14 28.85
CA LEU A 428 -1.46 22.31 28.16
C LEU A 428 -1.54 23.33 27.03
N ILE A 429 -2.66 23.44 26.29
CA ILE A 429 -2.83 24.40 25.19
C ILE A 429 -2.51 25.82 25.65
N GLU A 430 -3.09 26.23 26.77
CA GLU A 430 -2.94 27.60 27.29
C GLU A 430 -1.53 27.88 27.85
N THR A 431 -0.85 26.83 28.32
CA THR A 431 0.43 26.96 29.03
C THR A 431 1.65 26.56 28.18
N THR A 432 1.43 26.21 26.90
CA THR A 432 2.48 25.73 25.98
C THR A 432 3.28 26.89 25.42
N THR A 433 4.42 27.16 26.07
CA THR A 433 5.40 28.18 25.66
C THR A 433 6.79 27.60 25.39
N THR A 434 7.01 26.31 25.70
CA THR A 434 8.32 25.65 25.58
C THR A 434 8.21 24.38 24.76
N ASN A 435 9.32 23.93 24.16
CA ASN A 435 9.31 22.70 23.35
C ASN A 435 9.04 21.43 24.15
N ALA A 436 9.36 21.41 25.44
CA ALA A 436 9.02 20.28 26.30
C ALA A 436 7.51 20.19 26.48
N LYS A 437 6.85 21.32 26.79
CA LYS A 437 5.39 21.40 26.87
C LYS A 437 4.71 21.17 25.52
N ALA A 438 5.26 21.70 24.43
CA ALA A 438 4.76 21.43 23.08
C ALA A 438 4.96 19.96 22.66
N LYS A 439 5.94 19.24 23.21
CA LYS A 439 6.03 17.78 23.03
C LYS A 439 4.92 17.10 23.82
N GLN A 440 4.77 17.42 25.10
CA GLN A 440 3.72 16.85 25.96
C GLN A 440 2.32 17.09 25.39
N LEU A 441 2.03 18.30 24.92
CA LEU A 441 0.76 18.65 24.30
C LEU A 441 0.44 17.77 23.07
N ARG A 442 1.43 17.53 22.19
CA ARG A 442 1.26 16.61 21.05
C ARG A 442 1.00 15.17 21.48
N LEU A 443 1.68 14.71 22.53
CA LEU A 443 1.50 13.35 23.06
C LEU A 443 0.10 13.17 23.68
N GLU A 444 -0.38 14.16 24.44
CA GLU A 444 -1.74 14.15 25.01
C GLU A 444 -2.80 14.29 23.91
N ALA A 445 -2.55 15.08 22.87
CA ALA A 445 -3.42 15.13 21.69
C ALA A 445 -3.49 13.78 20.97
N TYR A 446 -2.34 13.11 20.78
CA TYR A 446 -2.29 11.76 20.22
C TYR A 446 -3.07 10.75 21.09
N ARG A 447 -2.92 10.85 22.42
CA ARG A 447 -3.66 10.06 23.40
C ARG A 447 -5.17 10.26 23.28
N LEU A 448 -5.62 11.52 23.18
CA LEU A 448 -7.02 11.89 22.97
C LEU A 448 -7.59 11.28 21.69
N LYS A 449 -6.86 11.43 20.57
CA LYS A 449 -7.28 10.87 19.27
C LYS A 449 -7.42 9.35 19.34
N LEU A 450 -6.45 8.65 19.96
CA LEU A 450 -6.53 7.20 20.14
C LEU A 450 -7.72 6.79 21.01
N ALA A 451 -7.87 7.40 22.19
CA ALA A 451 -8.94 7.07 23.13
C ALA A 451 -10.34 7.31 22.53
N ARG A 452 -10.52 8.42 21.79
CA ARG A 452 -11.79 8.70 21.11
C ARG A 452 -12.04 7.78 19.92
N ALA A 453 -11.00 7.37 19.18
CA ALA A 453 -11.15 6.34 18.15
C ALA A 453 -11.61 5.00 18.75
N MET A 454 -11.05 4.61 19.91
CA MET A 454 -11.49 3.41 20.65
C MET A 454 -12.92 3.53 21.19
N TYR A 455 -13.31 4.72 21.67
CA TYR A 455 -14.69 5.01 22.08
C TYR A 455 -15.66 4.81 20.91
N THR A 456 -15.35 5.43 19.77
CA THR A 456 -16.20 5.41 18.58
C THR A 456 -16.32 3.99 18.02
N LEU A 457 -15.22 3.22 18.04
CA LEU A 457 -15.23 1.82 17.66
C LEU A 457 -16.16 1.00 18.56
N GLY A 458 -16.05 1.14 19.89
CA GLY A 458 -16.92 0.45 20.84
C GLY A 458 -18.40 0.86 20.73
N LEU A 459 -18.65 2.14 20.46
CA LEU A 459 -19.99 2.67 20.26
C LEU A 459 -20.69 2.01 19.07
N LEU A 460 -19.98 1.89 17.95
CA LEU A 460 -20.51 1.39 16.68
C LEU A 460 -20.43 -0.14 16.52
N SER A 461 -19.62 -0.83 17.34
CA SER A 461 -19.42 -2.29 17.26
C SER A 461 -20.14 -3.11 18.32
N GLY A 462 -20.56 -2.48 19.43
CA GLY A 462 -21.07 -3.22 20.57
C GLY A 462 -22.53 -3.68 20.42
N TYR A 463 -22.85 -4.77 21.10
CA TYR A 463 -24.23 -5.25 21.30
C TYR A 463 -24.79 -4.81 22.67
N PRO A 464 -26.07 -4.40 22.78
CA PRO A 464 -26.99 -4.09 21.69
C PRO A 464 -26.51 -2.87 20.90
N ALA A 465 -26.97 -2.75 19.66
CA ALA A 465 -26.64 -1.63 18.80
C ALA A 465 -26.96 -0.30 19.49
N ALA A 466 -26.06 0.68 19.32
CA ALA A 466 -26.25 2.02 19.83
C ALA A 466 -27.54 2.63 19.29
N SER A 467 -28.23 3.39 20.13
CA SER A 467 -29.36 4.18 19.63
C SER A 467 -28.84 5.30 18.71
N GLU A 468 -29.71 5.77 17.80
CA GLU A 468 -29.45 6.94 16.97
C GLU A 468 -28.91 8.13 17.76
N ALA A 469 -29.55 8.44 18.89
CA ALA A 469 -29.17 9.55 19.76
C ALA A 469 -27.78 9.34 20.38
N GLU A 470 -27.44 8.11 20.79
CA GLU A 470 -26.10 7.76 21.28
C GLU A 470 -25.04 7.93 20.19
N ILE A 471 -25.32 7.48 18.96
CA ILE A 471 -24.41 7.62 17.82
C ILE A 471 -24.20 9.10 17.50
N LYS A 472 -25.28 9.89 17.43
CA LYS A 472 -25.23 11.32 17.13
C LYS A 472 -24.43 12.09 18.19
N ALA A 473 -24.71 11.86 19.47
CA ALA A 473 -23.96 12.46 20.57
C ALA A 473 -22.47 12.06 20.55
N GLY A 474 -22.17 10.79 20.27
CA GLY A 474 -20.80 10.30 20.13
C GLY A 474 -20.05 10.95 18.96
N LEU A 475 -20.73 11.15 17.82
CA LEU A 475 -20.16 11.80 16.64
C LEU A 475 -19.91 13.29 16.84
N LYS A 476 -20.79 13.99 17.56
CA LYS A 476 -20.60 15.38 17.97
C LYS A 476 -19.39 15.52 18.88
N ALA A 477 -19.30 14.69 19.92
CA ALA A 477 -18.16 14.66 20.84
C ALA A 477 -16.84 14.29 20.14
N ARG A 478 -16.89 13.46 19.09
CA ARG A 478 -15.72 13.16 18.24
C ARG A 478 -15.26 14.38 17.46
N LEU A 479 -16.17 15.16 16.86
CA LEU A 479 -15.80 16.40 16.16
C LEU A 479 -15.13 17.39 17.11
N ASP A 480 -15.66 17.56 18.32
CA ASP A 480 -15.06 18.42 19.35
C ASP A 480 -13.61 17.99 19.67
N ASP A 481 -13.38 16.68 19.82
CA ASP A 481 -12.04 16.16 20.12
C ASP A 481 -11.07 16.26 18.93
N TRP A 482 -11.58 16.16 17.70
CA TRP A 482 -10.78 16.35 16.49
C TRP A 482 -10.40 17.82 16.30
N ILE A 483 -11.31 18.75 16.58
CA ILE A 483 -11.03 20.19 16.61
C ILE A 483 -9.95 20.47 17.66
N LEU A 484 -10.15 19.99 18.89
CA LEU A 484 -9.20 20.17 19.98
C LEU A 484 -7.82 19.57 19.66
N TYR A 485 -7.78 18.43 18.96
CA TYR A 485 -6.56 17.82 18.47
C TYR A 485 -5.80 18.75 17.51
N GLU A 486 -6.46 19.32 16.50
CA GLU A 486 -5.81 20.21 15.54
C GLU A 486 -5.39 21.54 16.17
N GLU A 487 -6.15 22.04 17.14
CA GLU A 487 -5.78 23.21 17.96
C GLU A 487 -4.52 22.94 18.79
N ALA A 488 -4.43 21.77 19.44
CA ALA A 488 -3.26 21.34 20.19
C ALA A 488 -2.01 21.27 19.30
N TRP A 489 -2.15 20.76 18.07
CA TRP A 489 -1.07 20.73 17.09
C TRP A 489 -0.66 22.12 16.61
N ASN A 490 -1.63 23.00 16.34
CA ASN A 490 -1.36 24.39 15.98
C ASN A 490 -0.58 25.11 17.08
N ALA A 491 -1.05 25.06 18.32
CA ALA A 491 -0.37 25.67 19.47
C ALA A 491 1.07 25.13 19.62
N SER A 492 1.25 23.81 19.46
CA SER A 492 2.56 23.16 19.54
C SER A 492 3.51 23.54 18.40
N GLU A 493 2.99 23.84 17.21
CA GLU A 493 3.79 24.25 16.05
C GLU A 493 4.14 25.74 16.06
N LEU A 494 3.27 26.60 16.59
CA LEU A 494 3.57 28.03 16.76
C LEU A 494 4.80 28.22 17.68
N VAL A 495 4.93 27.43 18.75
CA VAL A 495 6.13 27.42 19.61
C VAL A 495 7.42 27.09 18.82
N ASN A 496 7.34 26.26 17.78
CA ASN A 496 8.49 25.99 16.94
C ASN A 496 8.83 27.18 16.02
N LEU A 497 7.82 27.89 15.52
CA LEU A 497 8.00 29.04 14.62
C LEU A 497 8.60 30.26 15.34
N GLU A 498 8.35 30.42 16.64
CA GLU A 498 8.88 31.50 17.45
C GLU A 498 10.39 31.38 17.74
N ARG A 499 11.03 30.27 17.34
CA ARG A 499 12.46 30.03 17.57
C ARG A 499 13.36 30.76 16.57
N ALA A 500 14.46 31.32 17.08
CA ALA A 500 15.58 31.74 16.25
C ALA A 500 16.27 30.51 15.61
N GLY A 501 16.50 30.55 14.29
CA GLY A 501 17.26 29.52 13.57
C GLY A 501 16.44 28.44 12.86
N VAL A 502 15.11 28.60 12.73
CA VAL A 502 14.29 27.77 11.84
C VAL A 502 14.63 28.07 10.39
N SER A 503 14.85 27.04 9.56
CA SER A 503 15.08 27.25 8.13
C SER A 503 13.81 27.76 7.43
N GLN A 504 13.96 28.58 6.40
CA GLN A 504 12.80 29.11 5.67
C GLN A 504 11.88 27.99 5.14
N GLN A 505 12.47 26.90 4.63
CA GLN A 505 11.70 25.74 4.16
C GLN A 505 10.86 25.10 5.26
N LEU A 506 11.41 25.00 6.48
CA LEU A 506 10.68 24.45 7.62
C LEU A 506 9.58 25.42 8.09
N TRP A 507 9.88 26.72 8.06
CA TRP A 507 8.92 27.78 8.38
C TRP A 507 7.72 27.77 7.42
N ASP A 508 7.98 27.71 6.11
CA ASP A 508 6.95 27.67 5.07
C ASP A 508 6.08 26.42 5.23
N LYS A 509 6.71 25.27 5.48
CA LYS A 509 5.99 24.00 5.66
C LYS A 509 5.11 24.01 6.91
N ILE A 510 5.63 24.47 8.05
CA ILE A 510 4.82 24.58 9.28
C ILE A 510 3.65 25.55 9.06
N SER A 511 3.88 26.68 8.40
CA SER A 511 2.83 27.68 8.15
C SER A 511 1.73 27.13 7.22
N GLU A 512 2.11 26.35 6.20
CA GLU A 512 1.15 25.65 5.33
C GLU A 512 0.33 24.64 6.13
N ASP A 513 0.97 23.83 6.97
CA ASP A 513 0.30 22.81 7.77
C ASP A 513 -0.65 23.46 8.80
N VAL A 514 -0.24 24.56 9.46
CA VAL A 514 -1.10 25.33 10.38
C VAL A 514 -2.33 25.87 9.64
N LYS A 515 -2.15 26.41 8.43
CA LYS A 515 -3.28 26.89 7.64
C LYS A 515 -4.27 25.77 7.31
N LYS A 516 -3.78 24.60 6.89
CA LYS A 516 -4.64 23.43 6.62
C LYS A 516 -5.42 22.99 7.85
N ARG A 517 -4.81 23.04 9.04
CA ARG A 517 -5.48 22.73 10.30
C ARG A 517 -6.60 23.72 10.62
N VAL A 518 -6.37 25.01 10.39
CA VAL A 518 -7.42 26.03 10.55
C VAL A 518 -8.58 25.80 9.57
N ASP A 519 -8.27 25.45 8.32
CA ASP A 519 -9.29 25.11 7.32
C ASP A 519 -10.11 23.87 7.75
N ASN A 520 -9.44 22.83 8.28
CA ASN A 520 -10.09 21.63 8.85
C ASN A 520 -11.01 21.98 10.03
N ILE A 521 -10.52 22.76 11.00
CA ILE A 521 -11.28 23.19 12.18
C ILE A 521 -12.56 23.91 11.75
N GLN A 522 -12.46 24.85 10.82
CA GLN A 522 -13.62 25.59 10.32
C GLN A 522 -14.64 24.66 9.65
N GLN A 523 -14.19 23.72 8.82
CA GLN A 523 -15.08 22.74 8.19
C GLN A 523 -15.76 21.84 9.21
N TRP A 524 -15.05 21.45 10.28
CA TRP A 524 -15.59 20.54 11.30
C TRP A 524 -16.56 21.24 12.24
N LEU A 525 -16.37 22.54 12.51
CA LEU A 525 -17.36 23.39 13.18
C LEU A 525 -18.65 23.51 12.35
N GLU A 526 -18.54 23.70 11.04
CA GLU A 526 -19.71 23.72 10.14
C GLU A 526 -20.46 22.38 10.15
N MET A 527 -19.75 21.25 10.16
CA MET A 527 -20.37 19.93 10.31
C MET A 527 -21.01 19.73 11.68
N TRP A 528 -20.39 20.26 12.74
CA TRP A 528 -20.93 20.21 14.10
C TRP A 528 -22.24 20.99 14.20
N ASP A 529 -22.28 22.21 13.66
CA ASP A 529 -23.48 23.06 13.64
C ASP A 529 -24.62 22.40 12.84
N GLU A 530 -24.31 21.69 11.75
CA GLU A 530 -25.31 20.95 10.98
C GLU A 530 -25.92 19.80 11.79
N VAL A 531 -25.08 18.98 12.44
CA VAL A 531 -25.54 17.88 13.31
C VAL A 531 -26.42 18.41 14.45
N ASP A 532 -26.08 19.57 15.01
CA ASP A 532 -26.87 20.24 16.06
C ASP A 532 -28.21 20.78 15.51
N SER A 533 -28.19 21.41 14.34
CA SER A 533 -29.37 22.06 13.75
C SER A 533 -30.49 21.09 13.35
N GLU A 534 -30.16 19.85 13.00
CA GLU A 534 -31.14 18.79 12.70
C GLU A 534 -32.02 18.42 13.90
N GLU A 535 -31.63 18.76 15.15
CA GLU A 535 -32.49 18.59 16.33
C GLU A 535 -33.67 19.60 16.36
N SER A 536 -33.51 20.77 15.74
CA SER A 536 -34.49 21.86 15.86
C SER A 536 -35.66 21.81 14.86
N ASP A 537 -35.53 21.01 13.80
CA ASP A 537 -36.53 20.91 12.72
C ASP A 537 -37.49 19.72 12.90
N GLN A 538 -37.18 18.73 13.74
CA GLN A 538 -38.10 17.61 14.04
C GLN A 538 -39.19 17.96 15.08
N ASP A 539 -38.97 18.96 15.93
CA ASP A 539 -39.97 19.41 16.91
C ASP A 539 -40.96 20.46 16.35
N ARG A 540 -40.85 20.83 15.07
CA ARG A 540 -41.71 21.87 14.45
C ARG A 540 -42.86 21.38 13.59
N ASP A 541 -42.88 20.10 13.19
CA ASP A 541 -43.98 19.52 12.42
C ASP A 541 -44.83 18.62 13.32
N GLY A 542 -45.54 19.22 14.28
CA GLY A 542 -46.30 18.42 15.23
C GLY A 542 -47.25 19.11 16.20
N HIS A 543 -47.63 20.38 16.05
CA HIS A 543 -48.86 20.87 16.70
C HIS A 543 -49.35 22.20 16.10
N ASP A 544 -50.28 22.13 15.15
CA ASP A 544 -51.33 23.14 15.03
C ASP A 544 -52.24 22.99 16.25
N VAL A 545 -52.03 23.85 17.27
CA VAL A 545 -53.08 24.20 18.22
C VAL A 545 -53.03 25.71 18.39
N ASP A 546 -54.02 26.34 17.77
CA ASP A 546 -54.54 27.62 18.21
C ASP A 546 -54.78 27.57 19.73
N ASP A 547 -54.06 28.39 20.51
CA ASP A 547 -54.71 29.40 21.35
C ASP A 547 -53.73 30.13 22.28
N ALA A 548 -53.80 31.46 22.16
CA ALA A 548 -53.87 32.46 23.20
C ALA A 548 -53.02 32.36 24.49
N ASP A 549 -52.26 33.43 24.66
CA ASP A 549 -52.09 34.21 25.88
C ASP A 549 -51.21 33.69 27.02
N THR A 550 -50.52 34.67 27.60
CA THR A 550 -50.07 34.73 29.01
C THR A 550 -48.67 34.17 29.28
N PHE A 551 -47.64 35.02 29.28
CA PHE A 551 -47.21 35.80 30.46
C PHE A 551 -45.74 36.25 30.32
N GLN A 552 -45.55 37.56 30.29
CA GLN A 552 -44.25 38.21 30.51
C GLN A 552 -43.96 38.25 32.01
N SER A 553 -42.77 37.84 32.45
CA SER A 553 -41.89 38.68 33.28
C SER A 553 -40.59 38.00 33.70
N PRO A 554 -39.59 38.79 34.11
CA PRO A 554 -38.17 38.53 33.86
C PRO A 554 -37.43 38.02 35.10
N PHE A 555 -36.31 37.35 34.90
CA PHE A 555 -35.27 37.23 35.92
C PHE A 555 -33.96 37.87 35.42
N PRO A 556 -33.26 38.63 36.28
CA PRO A 556 -32.04 39.35 35.93
C PRO A 556 -30.79 38.49 36.12
N ASP A 557 -29.72 38.91 35.45
CA ASP A 557 -28.36 38.43 35.58
C ASP A 557 -27.75 38.60 36.99
N PRO A 558 -26.66 37.87 37.29
CA PRO A 558 -26.09 37.70 38.62
C PRO A 558 -25.00 38.72 38.94
N ALA A 559 -24.79 39.01 40.24
CA ALA A 559 -23.58 39.65 40.73
C ALA A 559 -23.23 39.21 42.16
N VAL A 560 -22.09 38.52 42.25
CA VAL A 560 -20.94 38.66 43.17
C VAL A 560 -21.21 39.11 44.62
N ASP A 561 -20.76 38.31 45.61
CA ASP A 561 -19.62 38.62 46.49
C ASP A 561 -19.47 37.58 47.64
N ASP A 562 -18.24 37.07 47.75
CA ASP A 562 -17.42 36.80 48.94
C ASP A 562 -18.06 36.45 50.30
N ALA A 563 -17.63 35.32 50.87
CA ALA A 563 -16.81 35.28 52.09
C ALA A 563 -16.64 33.84 52.65
N GLU A 564 -15.37 33.47 52.82
CA GLU A 564 -14.72 32.76 53.94
C GLU A 564 -15.61 32.05 54.99
N ASP A 565 -15.23 30.81 55.37
CA ASP A 565 -14.52 30.50 56.62
C ASP A 565 -14.93 29.16 57.30
N GLU A 566 -13.93 28.48 57.89
CA GLU A 566 -13.85 27.35 58.87
C GLU A 566 -14.92 26.23 58.82
N GLY A 567 -14.61 24.94 58.65
CA GLY A 567 -13.70 24.13 59.46
C GLY A 567 -14.47 23.48 60.62
N TYR A 568 -14.82 22.19 60.56
CA TYR A 568 -15.04 21.32 61.74
C TYR A 568 -14.95 19.83 61.35
N GLU A 569 -14.15 19.11 62.13
CA GLU A 569 -14.08 17.64 62.21
C GLU A 569 -15.33 17.11 62.93
N GLU A 570 -15.82 15.93 62.54
CA GLU A 570 -16.40 14.97 63.49
C GLU A 570 -16.34 13.55 62.91
N GLU A 571 -15.59 12.68 63.59
CA GLU A 571 -15.75 11.21 63.58
C GLU A 571 -17.11 10.85 64.19
N VAL A 572 -17.64 9.65 63.90
CA VAL A 572 -18.29 8.71 64.85
C VAL A 572 -18.89 7.51 64.06
N GLU A 573 -18.34 6.32 64.37
CA GLU A 573 -18.94 5.00 64.72
C GLU A 573 -20.14 4.45 63.90
N GLU A 574 -20.01 3.26 63.30
CA GLU A 574 -20.38 1.90 63.79
C GLU A 574 -21.88 1.63 63.93
N GLU A 575 -22.32 0.52 63.32
CA GLU A 575 -23.35 -0.48 63.72
C GLU A 575 -23.77 -1.23 62.42
N GLN A 576 -23.42 -2.49 62.16
CA GLN A 576 -23.84 -3.79 62.73
C GLN A 576 -25.27 -4.26 62.39
N GLU A 577 -25.40 -5.60 62.36
CA GLU A 577 -26.59 -6.47 62.21
C GLU A 577 -27.00 -6.81 60.76
N GLU A 578 -26.77 -8.05 60.26
CA GLU A 578 -27.49 -9.34 60.51
C GLU A 578 -28.94 -9.27 59.92
N GLU A 579 -29.53 -10.22 59.20
CA GLU A 579 -29.63 -11.70 59.21
C GLU A 579 -29.94 -12.17 57.75
N GLU A 580 -29.37 -13.26 57.24
CA GLU A 580 -29.91 -14.63 57.18
C GLU A 580 -31.40 -14.78 56.75
N GLU A 581 -31.65 -15.44 55.62
CA GLU A 581 -32.58 -16.59 55.56
C GLU A 581 -32.39 -17.38 54.24
N GLU A 582 -32.02 -18.66 54.42
CA GLU A 582 -32.13 -19.74 53.44
C GLU A 582 -33.61 -20.12 53.25
N ASP A 583 -33.98 -20.59 52.05
CA ASP A 583 -34.87 -21.76 51.96
C ASP A 583 -34.77 -22.42 50.59
N ASP A 584 -34.32 -23.67 50.63
CA ASP A 584 -34.34 -24.69 49.58
C ASP A 584 -35.74 -25.34 49.48
N VAL A 585 -35.88 -26.26 48.52
CA VAL A 585 -37.00 -27.21 48.20
C VAL A 585 -38.15 -26.64 47.33
N ASP A 586 -38.66 -27.30 46.30
CA ASP A 586 -38.73 -28.74 45.99
C ASP A 586 -38.92 -28.98 44.47
N ALA A 587 -38.48 -30.15 44.02
CA ALA A 587 -38.72 -30.71 42.70
C ALA A 587 -40.14 -31.31 42.58
N MET A 588 -40.76 -31.25 41.39
CA MET A 588 -41.62 -32.34 40.86
C MET A 588 -41.84 -32.21 39.35
N ASP A 589 -41.65 -33.35 38.67
CA ASP A 589 -42.02 -33.66 37.29
C ASP A 589 -43.52 -33.47 37.00
N ILE A 590 -43.89 -33.26 35.72
CA ILE A 590 -44.94 -34.00 35.00
C ILE A 590 -44.97 -33.58 33.51
N ASP A 591 -44.87 -34.58 32.64
CA ASP A 591 -45.08 -34.54 31.18
C ASP A 591 -46.52 -34.18 30.79
N SER A 592 -46.71 -33.51 29.64
CA SER A 592 -47.82 -33.77 28.69
C SER A 592 -47.72 -32.89 27.44
N ASP A 593 -47.41 -33.50 26.30
CA ASP A 593 -47.82 -33.02 24.96
C ASP A 593 -49.35 -33.18 24.80
N PRO A 594 -50.05 -32.32 24.02
CA PRO A 594 -50.26 -32.67 22.61
C PRO A 594 -50.25 -31.49 21.61
N ASP A 595 -49.68 -31.75 20.45
CA ASP A 595 -49.92 -31.15 19.13
C ASP A 595 -51.42 -31.22 18.70
N PRO A 596 -51.85 -30.64 17.56
CA PRO A 596 -51.80 -29.24 17.11
C PRO A 596 -53.18 -28.79 16.59
N ASP A 597 -53.54 -27.49 16.62
CA ASP A 597 -54.66 -27.04 15.76
C ASP A 597 -54.53 -25.59 15.26
N VAL A 598 -54.62 -25.56 13.94
CA VAL A 598 -54.80 -24.48 12.97
C VAL A 598 -55.68 -23.33 13.48
N ILE A 599 -55.13 -22.12 13.54
CA ILE A 599 -55.91 -20.89 13.35
C ILE A 599 -55.21 -20.00 12.31
N GLU A 600 -55.85 -19.94 11.16
CA GLU A 600 -55.65 -19.02 10.06
C GLU A 600 -56.09 -17.61 10.51
N VAL A 601 -55.17 -16.64 10.57
CA VAL A 601 -55.53 -15.22 10.75
C VAL A 601 -54.75 -14.34 9.77
N ASP A 602 -55.53 -13.81 8.82
CA ASP A 602 -55.39 -12.64 7.97
C ASP A 602 -54.14 -11.75 8.05
N ASN A 603 -53.50 -11.59 6.89
CA ASN A 603 -52.58 -10.50 6.58
C ASN A 603 -53.27 -9.12 6.68
N PRO A 604 -52.76 -8.16 7.49
CA PRO A 604 -53.09 -6.75 7.31
C PRO A 604 -52.19 -6.10 6.24
N PRO A 605 -52.69 -5.05 5.56
CA PRO A 605 -52.08 -4.50 4.35
C PRO A 605 -50.81 -3.70 4.65
N LYS A 606 -49.84 -3.82 3.74
CA LYS A 606 -48.65 -2.98 3.60
C LYS A 606 -49.03 -1.49 3.71
N LYS A 607 -48.65 -0.84 4.80
CA LYS A 607 -48.47 0.61 4.88
C LYS A 607 -46.98 0.91 4.79
N ASN A 608 -46.60 1.61 3.73
CA ASN A 608 -45.26 2.15 3.50
C ASN A 608 -44.92 3.18 4.59
N ASN A 609 -44.19 2.77 5.62
CA ASN A 609 -43.48 3.67 6.52
C ASN A 609 -42.01 3.73 6.09
N ALA A 610 -41.75 4.37 4.95
CA ALA A 610 -40.40 4.56 4.39
C ALA A 610 -39.69 5.82 4.93
N ALA A 611 -40.12 6.38 6.07
CA ALA A 611 -39.61 7.65 6.58
C ALA A 611 -39.06 7.61 8.02
N ALA A 612 -39.04 6.45 8.68
CA ALA A 612 -38.56 6.31 10.07
C ALA A 612 -37.56 5.15 10.28
N GLN A 613 -37.05 4.54 9.20
CA GLN A 613 -36.03 3.46 9.25
C GLN A 613 -34.61 4.01 9.05
N GLY A 614 -34.34 5.24 9.51
CA GLY A 614 -33.10 5.97 9.21
C GLY A 614 -31.88 5.62 10.06
N MET A 615 -32.05 5.12 11.29
CA MET A 615 -30.91 4.96 12.22
C MET A 615 -31.02 3.75 13.16
N ILE A 616 -31.52 2.63 12.67
CA ILE A 616 -31.25 1.35 13.32
C ILE A 616 -30.50 0.52 12.29
N LEU A 617 -29.21 0.28 12.57
CA LEU A 617 -28.43 -0.65 11.78
C LEU A 617 -29.17 -1.98 11.77
N THR A 618 -29.57 -2.41 10.58
CA THR A 618 -30.18 -3.71 10.36
C THR A 618 -29.24 -4.81 10.84
N GLU A 619 -29.76 -5.98 11.22
CA GLU A 619 -28.92 -7.13 11.60
C GLU A 619 -27.87 -7.45 10.51
N GLU A 620 -28.21 -7.16 9.25
CA GLU A 620 -27.32 -7.28 8.10
C GLU A 620 -26.19 -6.22 8.10
N GLU A 621 -26.46 -4.98 8.51
CA GLU A 621 -25.44 -3.93 8.67
C GLU A 621 -24.54 -4.17 9.89
N ILE A 622 -25.08 -4.71 10.98
CA ILE A 622 -24.31 -5.12 12.17
C ILE A 622 -23.38 -6.29 11.80
N TYR A 623 -23.91 -7.33 11.15
CA TYR A 623 -23.12 -8.47 10.67
C TYR A 623 -22.05 -8.05 9.64
N ASN A 624 -22.39 -7.17 8.69
CA ASN A 624 -21.42 -6.62 7.75
C ASN A 624 -20.36 -5.76 8.46
N GLY A 625 -20.77 -5.06 9.53
CA GLY A 625 -19.87 -4.35 10.42
C GLY A 625 -18.87 -5.27 11.10
N GLU A 626 -19.34 -6.34 11.73
CA GLU A 626 -18.54 -7.37 12.41
C GLU A 626 -17.57 -8.07 11.44
N VAL A 627 -18.01 -8.40 10.23
CA VAL A 627 -17.18 -9.00 9.18
C VAL A 627 -16.10 -8.04 8.68
N ASN A 628 -16.43 -6.75 8.52
CA ASN A 628 -15.45 -5.75 8.10
C ASN A 628 -14.45 -5.43 9.21
N LEU A 629 -14.89 -5.48 10.45
CA LEU A 629 -14.10 -5.27 11.64
C LEU A 629 -13.12 -6.41 11.86
N ASP A 630 -13.52 -7.67 11.72
CA ASP A 630 -12.60 -8.81 11.73
C ASP A 630 -11.52 -8.71 10.62
N ARG A 631 -11.89 -8.18 9.45
CA ARG A 631 -10.96 -7.91 8.32
C ARG A 631 -10.00 -6.74 8.57
N VAL A 632 -10.45 -5.69 9.25
CA VAL A 632 -9.65 -4.51 9.62
C VAL A 632 -8.63 -4.87 10.69
N LEU A 633 -9.09 -5.69 11.61
CA LEU A 633 -8.39 -6.01 12.82
C LEU A 633 -7.36 -7.15 12.62
N ASN A 634 -7.60 -8.03 11.63
CA ASN A 634 -6.62 -8.93 11.01
C ASN A 634 -6.28 -8.50 9.57
N PRO A 635 -5.50 -7.44 9.35
CA PRO A 635 -5.18 -6.98 8.01
C PRO A 635 -4.13 -7.91 7.37
N GLN A 636 -4.55 -9.08 6.88
CA GLN A 636 -3.84 -9.68 5.78
C GLN A 636 -4.05 -8.79 4.57
N ILE A 637 -2.96 -8.21 4.07
CA ILE A 637 -2.86 -7.34 2.88
C ILE A 637 -3.89 -7.73 1.80
N ARG A 638 -5.05 -7.09 1.80
CA ARG A 638 -6.02 -7.02 0.70
C ARG A 638 -6.78 -5.69 0.76
N PRO A 639 -6.68 -4.82 -0.26
CA PRO A 639 -7.58 -3.71 -0.46
C PRO A 639 -8.79 -4.09 -1.33
N ASN A 640 -9.86 -3.31 -1.14
CA ASN A 640 -11.20 -3.34 -1.73
C ASN A 640 -11.31 -3.86 -3.17
N ALA A 641 -12.27 -4.76 -3.36
CA ALA A 641 -12.84 -5.16 -4.63
C ALA A 641 -14.36 -4.95 -4.52
N GLU A 642 -14.83 -3.75 -4.84
CA GLU A 642 -16.26 -3.43 -4.79
C GLU A 642 -17.01 -3.64 -6.11
N ASP A 643 -16.42 -4.28 -7.13
CA ASP A 643 -17.17 -4.61 -8.37
C ASP A 643 -17.05 -6.06 -8.87
N TYR A 644 -16.40 -6.95 -8.12
CA TYR A 644 -16.39 -8.40 -8.44
C TYR A 644 -16.41 -9.24 -7.15
N LEU A 645 -17.55 -9.26 -6.47
CA LEU A 645 -17.78 -10.16 -5.34
C LEU A 645 -17.90 -11.61 -5.82
N LEU A 646 -16.79 -12.35 -5.66
CA LEU A 646 -16.78 -13.78 -5.40
C LEU A 646 -17.79 -14.09 -4.28
N ASP A 647 -18.73 -14.99 -4.57
CA ASP A 647 -19.70 -15.50 -3.59
C ASP A 647 -18.95 -16.15 -2.41
N VAL A 648 -18.93 -15.48 -1.26
CA VAL A 648 -18.28 -15.95 -0.02
C VAL A 648 -18.84 -17.31 0.41
N ARG A 649 -20.09 -17.66 0.05
CA ARG A 649 -20.65 -19.00 0.28
C ARG A 649 -19.94 -20.04 -0.58
N GLU A 650 -19.55 -19.70 -1.79
CA GLU A 650 -18.86 -20.61 -2.71
C GLU A 650 -17.43 -20.89 -2.24
N GLU A 651 -16.74 -19.89 -1.71
CA GLU A 651 -15.40 -20.05 -1.15
C GLU A 651 -15.40 -20.86 0.16
N ASN A 652 -16.38 -20.66 1.03
CA ASN A 652 -16.55 -21.48 2.23
C ASN A 652 -16.95 -22.93 1.90
N ARG A 653 -17.80 -23.15 0.89
CA ARG A 653 -18.12 -24.50 0.39
C ARG A 653 -16.88 -25.20 -0.18
N ARG A 654 -16.03 -24.47 -0.91
CA ARG A 654 -14.73 -24.93 -1.41
C ARG A 654 -13.83 -25.42 -0.30
N ARG A 655 -13.61 -24.60 0.73
CA ARG A 655 -12.77 -24.93 1.88
C ARG A 655 -13.30 -26.15 2.64
N ASN A 656 -14.62 -26.23 2.84
CA ASN A 656 -15.24 -27.37 3.49
C ASN A 656 -15.10 -28.67 2.68
N TRP A 657 -15.18 -28.60 1.35
CA TRP A 657 -14.96 -29.76 0.51
C TRP A 657 -13.50 -30.22 0.51
N PHE A 658 -12.53 -29.32 0.43
CA PHE A 658 -11.10 -29.69 0.50
C PHE A 658 -10.73 -30.28 1.86
N ARG A 659 -11.34 -29.77 2.94
CA ARG A 659 -11.19 -30.35 4.27
C ARG A 659 -11.79 -31.76 4.32
N GLY A 660 -13.01 -31.94 3.81
CA GLY A 660 -13.66 -33.25 3.72
C GLY A 660 -12.92 -34.24 2.80
N MET A 661 -12.24 -33.76 1.75
CA MET A 661 -11.34 -34.54 0.90
C MET A 661 -10.13 -35.04 1.66
N ALA A 662 -9.45 -34.15 2.38
CA ALA A 662 -8.26 -34.50 3.16
C ALA A 662 -8.61 -35.48 4.29
N GLU A 663 -9.75 -35.28 4.95
CA GLU A 663 -10.28 -36.19 5.97
C GLU A 663 -10.65 -37.55 5.38
N ALA A 664 -11.31 -37.59 4.22
CA ALA A 664 -11.64 -38.83 3.52
C ALA A 664 -10.38 -39.58 3.05
N GLU A 665 -9.38 -38.88 2.53
CA GLU A 665 -8.10 -39.47 2.12
C GLU A 665 -7.33 -40.04 3.32
N TYR A 666 -7.30 -39.31 4.44
CA TYR A 666 -6.69 -39.78 5.67
C TYR A 666 -7.43 -41.00 6.27
N ALA A 667 -8.75 -41.04 6.13
CA ALA A 667 -9.59 -42.14 6.60
C ALA A 667 -9.71 -43.33 5.61
N GLY A 668 -9.09 -43.26 4.43
CA GLY A 668 -9.21 -44.27 3.38
C GLY A 668 -10.63 -44.40 2.80
N GLN A 669 -11.44 -43.35 2.90
CA GLN A 669 -12.82 -43.28 2.42
C GLN A 669 -12.88 -42.60 1.05
N SER A 670 -13.99 -42.82 0.33
CA SER A 670 -14.24 -42.14 -0.94
C SER A 670 -14.50 -40.66 -0.73
N SER A 671 -13.85 -39.83 -1.55
CA SER A 671 -14.03 -38.39 -1.63
C SER A 671 -15.50 -37.95 -1.62
N PRO A 672 -15.87 -36.92 -0.84
CA PRO A 672 -17.23 -36.37 -0.88
C PRO A 672 -17.55 -35.83 -2.29
N PRO A 673 -18.79 -35.99 -2.79
CA PRO A 673 -19.16 -35.52 -4.12
C PRO A 673 -19.13 -33.99 -4.19
N TRP A 674 -18.56 -33.45 -5.28
CA TRP A 674 -18.55 -32.01 -5.55
C TRP A 674 -19.94 -31.52 -5.95
N THR A 675 -20.53 -30.58 -5.19
CA THR A 675 -21.92 -30.14 -5.39
C THR A 675 -22.06 -28.75 -6.02
N SER A 676 -20.99 -28.13 -6.51
CA SER A 676 -21.07 -26.74 -7.02
C SER A 676 -21.32 -26.62 -8.52
N GLY A 677 -22.07 -25.58 -8.91
CA GLY A 677 -22.36 -25.24 -10.30
C GLY A 677 -21.09 -24.77 -11.01
N ARG A 678 -20.69 -25.51 -12.07
CA ARG A 678 -19.54 -25.26 -12.97
C ARG A 678 -18.28 -24.68 -12.29
N SER A 679 -17.38 -25.59 -11.94
CA SER A 679 -16.00 -25.31 -11.53
C SER A 679 -15.28 -24.30 -12.44
N PHE A 680 -14.86 -23.15 -11.91
CA PHE A 680 -13.70 -22.43 -12.45
C PHE A 680 -12.45 -23.16 -11.95
N ASN A 681 -11.94 -24.07 -12.79
CA ASN A 681 -10.62 -24.66 -12.56
C ASN A 681 -9.59 -23.59 -12.93
N ILE A 682 -8.95 -22.99 -11.92
CA ILE A 682 -7.93 -21.93 -12.09
C ILE A 682 -6.79 -22.44 -13.00
N TYR A 683 -6.52 -23.75 -13.01
CA TYR A 683 -5.54 -24.40 -13.88
C TYR A 683 -6.08 -24.77 -15.27
N ALA A 684 -7.39 -24.75 -15.49
CA ALA A 684 -7.98 -24.95 -16.82
C ALA A 684 -8.01 -23.66 -17.65
N ALA A 685 -7.79 -22.49 -17.03
CA ALA A 685 -7.84 -21.21 -17.72
C ALA A 685 -6.68 -20.99 -18.71
N GLY A 686 -5.55 -21.70 -18.58
CA GLY A 686 -4.38 -21.59 -19.46
C GLY A 686 -3.60 -20.27 -19.29
N GLY A 687 -4.29 -19.13 -19.35
CA GLY A 687 -3.80 -17.76 -19.28
C GLY A 687 -4.87 -16.76 -18.82
N PRO A 688 -4.57 -15.44 -18.82
CA PRO A 688 -5.53 -14.38 -18.50
C PRO A 688 -6.60 -14.27 -19.61
N PRO A 689 -7.75 -13.62 -19.37
CA PRO A 689 -8.85 -13.58 -20.35
C PRO A 689 -8.39 -13.25 -21.78
N GLY A 690 -8.82 -14.04 -22.77
CA GLY A 690 -8.51 -13.80 -24.18
C GLY A 690 -7.04 -14.01 -24.59
N TRP A 691 -6.21 -14.65 -23.77
CA TRP A 691 -4.82 -14.97 -24.09
C TRP A 691 -4.67 -15.85 -25.34
N GLU A 692 -5.67 -16.69 -25.64
CA GLU A 692 -5.69 -17.54 -26.83
C GLU A 692 -5.75 -16.74 -28.14
N ASN A 693 -6.23 -15.49 -28.06
CA ASN A 693 -6.33 -14.58 -29.21
C ASN A 693 -5.07 -13.73 -29.40
N MET A 694 -4.04 -13.89 -28.55
CA MET A 694 -2.79 -13.18 -28.73
C MET A 694 -2.11 -13.67 -30.01
N PRO A 695 -1.76 -12.76 -30.94
CA PRO A 695 -0.98 -13.12 -32.12
C PRO A 695 0.40 -13.61 -31.68
N LEU A 696 1.04 -14.41 -32.53
CA LEU A 696 2.37 -15.01 -32.29
C LEU A 696 3.25 -14.92 -33.55
N ASP A 697 2.93 -14.01 -34.46
CA ASP A 697 3.55 -13.91 -35.77
C ASP A 697 4.92 -13.22 -35.69
N THR A 698 5.01 -12.20 -34.84
CA THR A 698 6.23 -11.39 -34.62
C THR A 698 6.95 -11.78 -33.33
N ALA A 699 8.25 -11.44 -33.23
CA ALA A 699 9.02 -11.73 -32.03
C ALA A 699 8.54 -10.93 -30.81
N TRP A 700 8.07 -9.69 -31.02
CA TRP A 700 7.44 -8.88 -30.00
C TRP A 700 6.16 -9.52 -29.47
N GLU A 701 5.29 -10.03 -30.34
CA GLU A 701 4.06 -10.70 -29.94
C GLU A 701 4.33 -11.98 -29.14
N ARG A 702 5.34 -12.76 -29.54
CA ARG A 702 5.80 -13.93 -28.77
C ARG A 702 6.36 -13.55 -27.40
N MET A 703 7.16 -12.47 -27.33
CA MET A 703 7.65 -11.94 -26.06
C MET A 703 6.49 -11.46 -25.18
N GLN A 704 5.50 -10.77 -25.76
CA GLN A 704 4.29 -10.32 -25.08
C GLN A 704 3.53 -11.50 -24.48
N TYR A 705 3.35 -12.58 -25.25
CA TYR A 705 2.71 -13.82 -24.81
C TYR A 705 3.45 -14.44 -23.62
N MET A 706 4.77 -14.60 -23.72
CA MET A 706 5.59 -15.13 -22.62
C MET A 706 5.47 -14.28 -21.36
N TRP A 707 5.46 -12.95 -21.52
CA TRP A 707 5.36 -11.99 -20.43
C TRP A 707 4.02 -12.10 -19.70
N VAL A 708 2.93 -12.01 -20.46
CA VAL A 708 1.55 -12.04 -19.96
C VAL A 708 1.30 -13.36 -19.23
N LEU A 709 1.68 -14.50 -19.81
CA LEU A 709 1.48 -15.80 -19.17
C LEU A 709 2.36 -16.01 -17.94
N THR A 710 3.60 -15.52 -17.94
CA THR A 710 4.47 -15.63 -16.76
C THR A 710 3.90 -14.83 -15.60
N TYR A 711 3.47 -13.59 -15.86
CA TYR A 711 2.87 -12.73 -14.84
C TYR A 711 1.52 -13.28 -14.36
N TRP A 712 0.71 -13.84 -15.26
CA TRP A 712 -0.51 -14.56 -14.89
C TRP A 712 -0.22 -15.77 -13.99
N ARG A 713 0.82 -16.55 -14.28
CA ARG A 713 1.22 -17.68 -13.45
C ARG A 713 1.64 -17.26 -12.04
N PHE A 714 2.34 -16.13 -11.90
CA PHE A 714 2.62 -15.54 -10.58
C PHE A 714 1.37 -15.04 -9.87
N PHE A 715 0.43 -14.44 -10.60
CA PHE A 715 -0.86 -14.04 -10.05
C PHE A 715 -1.64 -15.26 -9.51
N GLN A 716 -1.69 -16.35 -10.27
CA GLN A 716 -2.34 -17.59 -9.86
C GLN A 716 -1.68 -18.23 -8.62
N LEU A 717 -0.35 -18.23 -8.53
CA LEU A 717 0.36 -18.73 -7.34
C LEU A 717 -0.08 -18.03 -6.06
N ARG A 718 -0.17 -16.71 -6.10
CA ARG A 718 -0.57 -15.95 -4.91
C ARG A 718 -2.02 -16.19 -4.51
N GLU A 719 -2.92 -16.39 -5.46
CA GLU A 719 -4.31 -16.76 -5.13
C GLU A 719 -4.43 -18.20 -4.61
N LEU A 720 -3.41 -19.04 -4.76
CA LEU A 720 -3.35 -20.38 -4.16
C LEU A 720 -2.79 -20.38 -2.73
N ASP A 721 -1.89 -19.45 -2.41
CA ASP A 721 -1.38 -19.23 -1.04
C ASP A 721 -2.41 -18.59 -0.10
N ARG A 722 -3.59 -18.25 -0.62
CA ARG A 722 -4.69 -17.51 0.02
C ARG A 722 -5.91 -18.40 0.20
#